data_AF-A0A522Q5N7-F1
#
_entry.id   AF-A0A522Q5N7-F1
#
_cell.length_a   1.000
_cell.length_b   1.000
_cell.length_c   1.000
_cell.angle_alpha   90.00
_cell.angle_beta   90.00
_cell.angle_gamma   90.00
#
_symmetry.space_group_name_H-M   'P 1'
#
loop_
_entity.id
_entity.type
_entity.pdbx_description
1 polymer ?
#
loop_
_entity_poly.entity_id
_entity_poly.type
_entity_poly.pdbx_seq_one_letter_code
_entity_poly.pdbx_strand_id
1 'polypeptide(L)'
;MKTISPGDFLRTKVVTSLDGQYWAAGVRLRITTNFEPILHAAKKIFDEGIPLGHDGAAEVRLRFWVEDTAPSGTPKVKPYFRGLDHLVFAGLDGRNSVLINLQGRFGIGRFTPEVASDANLWETVLFPALLTILGPSVGLTPLHCACVAWKGSGLLLAGESGAGKSTLSLALAQSGFDFLSDDRTLIGSHQGCLLAWGLSRQMKQRVESITQFPFLCEIEPNGIFKRTDELRFDARRVSGVHHIRCCEPRWIVFLERQSGPSFSLSSIPPHEAAWRLGSQLHRATSEAREKQRGVIEDLVKRECYRLLYGGDPRTVAGALHSLVVNGWKTEKQLPRAPTLKLSHATSISDDPLRRFRATPLSSEAHLMGRHISVETNSPIILNNVETFLNCNECSDITSSQFLWKIVTEPGCEAAVTWPPMTAFSDGSMWYVSLGQRCFIAVDHGARQAIGIIPEHLANDETGFSSVYLASMFYLTAPALGLVAFSAACVAMEGRGLLLFGVPGSGKTTASYLSTKFGLQFHADQAVFLEKKGRTLRAWGEFWPAAFREDALEFLPELAGQTRPLAYCDRTFMCVGKDRSHSAIFRNVTPVSCIFLQRGAGTSPKLIPIRQEEACGRLATSVPFLENMSVAAERESVFNSLGRLPAYSLVYGSDPSEAAVFLRSMLNTHHPVEDLS
;
A
#
# COMPACT_ATOMS: atom_id res chain seq x y z
N MET A 1 -17.26 -16.38 -4.02
CA MET A 1 -16.66 -15.11 -4.50
C MET A 1 -17.16 -14.73 -5.88
N LYS A 2 -17.28 -13.44 -6.23
CA LYS A 2 -17.09 -13.07 -7.63
C LYS A 2 -15.65 -13.50 -7.93
N THR A 3 -15.45 -14.59 -8.68
CA THR A 3 -14.16 -14.88 -9.28
C THR A 3 -13.65 -13.57 -9.86
N ILE A 4 -12.41 -13.20 -9.54
CA ILE A 4 -11.78 -12.00 -10.09
C ILE A 4 -12.12 -11.98 -11.57
N SER A 5 -12.92 -11.00 -11.99
CA SER A 5 -13.47 -10.98 -13.35
C SER A 5 -12.29 -11.08 -14.32
N PRO A 6 -12.35 -11.83 -15.43
CA PRO A 6 -11.27 -11.96 -16.42
C PRO A 6 -10.80 -10.65 -17.08
N GLY A 7 -11.24 -9.49 -16.58
CA GLY A 7 -10.74 -8.19 -16.97
C GLY A 7 -9.39 -7.87 -16.34
N ASP A 8 -8.87 -6.69 -16.72
CA ASP A 8 -7.61 -6.17 -16.21
C ASP A 8 -7.74 -5.67 -14.76
N PHE A 9 -7.89 -6.60 -13.80
CA PHE A 9 -8.09 -6.28 -12.39
C PHE A 9 -6.89 -5.55 -11.77
N LEU A 10 -5.68 -6.00 -12.09
CA LEU A 10 -4.42 -5.34 -11.71
C LEU A 10 -4.14 -4.06 -12.51
N ARG A 11 -4.98 -3.74 -13.50
CA ARG A 11 -4.87 -2.54 -14.35
C ARG A 11 -3.52 -2.45 -15.07
N THR A 12 -3.00 -3.58 -15.48
CA THR A 12 -1.72 -3.74 -16.20
C THR A 12 -1.69 -3.05 -17.57
N LYS A 13 -2.84 -2.86 -18.22
CA LYS A 13 -2.97 -2.28 -19.56
C LYS A 13 -3.30 -0.79 -19.56
N VAL A 14 -3.53 -0.19 -18.38
CA VAL A 14 -3.90 1.23 -18.33
C VAL A 14 -2.71 2.10 -18.72
N VAL A 15 -2.98 3.13 -19.51
CA VAL A 15 -1.96 4.06 -20.00
C VAL A 15 -2.04 5.35 -19.21
N THR A 16 -0.90 5.83 -18.71
CA THR A 16 -0.73 7.14 -18.07
C THR A 16 0.02 8.04 -19.07
N SER A 17 -0.71 8.61 -20.01
CA SER A 17 -0.18 9.28 -21.20
C SER A 17 0.44 10.66 -20.96
N LEU A 18 0.15 11.29 -19.83
CA LEU A 18 0.66 12.60 -19.44
C LEU A 18 1.91 12.40 -18.57
N ASP A 19 2.92 13.24 -18.79
CA ASP A 19 4.21 13.19 -18.10
C ASP A 19 4.59 14.61 -17.64
N GLY A 20 4.72 14.79 -16.33
CA GLY A 20 5.17 16.03 -15.70
C GLY A 20 6.50 15.82 -15.00
N GLN A 21 7.45 16.71 -15.25
CA GLN A 21 8.75 16.73 -14.59
C GLN A 21 8.90 18.00 -13.78
N TYR A 22 9.23 17.85 -12.50
CA TYR A 22 9.24 18.90 -11.52
C TYR A 22 10.51 18.82 -10.67
N TRP A 23 10.79 19.90 -9.96
CA TRP A 23 11.78 19.92 -8.88
C TRP A 23 11.04 20.05 -7.55
N ALA A 24 11.19 19.07 -6.67
CA ALA A 24 10.54 19.06 -5.37
C ALA A 24 11.61 19.07 -4.28
N ALA A 25 11.75 20.21 -3.61
CA ALA A 25 12.80 20.45 -2.61
C ALA A 25 14.22 20.13 -3.10
N GLY A 26 14.54 20.55 -4.33
CA GLY A 26 15.85 20.30 -4.95
C GLY A 26 16.05 18.89 -5.50
N VAL A 27 15.04 18.02 -5.46
CA VAL A 27 15.07 16.65 -6.01
C VAL A 27 14.22 16.56 -7.27
N ARG A 28 14.66 15.76 -8.26
CA ARG A 28 13.88 15.52 -9.47
C ARG A 28 12.66 14.66 -9.15
N LEU A 29 11.47 15.15 -9.51
CA LEU A 29 10.21 14.46 -9.36
C LEU A 29 9.57 14.26 -10.73
N ARG A 30 9.29 13.01 -11.10
CA ARG A 30 8.54 12.68 -12.31
C ARG A 30 7.18 12.11 -11.95
N ILE A 31 6.12 12.69 -12.50
CA ILE A 31 4.73 12.24 -12.30
C ILE A 31 4.19 11.82 -13.66
N THR A 32 3.72 10.58 -13.76
CA THR A 32 2.98 10.10 -14.93
C THR A 32 1.53 9.86 -14.56
N THR A 33 0.59 10.33 -15.38
CA THR A 33 -0.85 10.22 -15.12
C THR A 33 -1.68 10.21 -16.40
N ASN A 34 -2.94 9.80 -16.33
CA ASN A 34 -3.92 10.01 -17.39
C ASN A 34 -4.88 11.18 -17.11
N PHE A 35 -4.61 11.98 -16.07
CA PHE A 35 -5.51 13.01 -15.59
C PHE A 35 -4.78 14.34 -15.31
N GLU A 36 -5.05 15.35 -16.13
CA GLU A 36 -4.38 16.66 -16.14
C GLU A 36 -4.47 17.43 -14.81
N PRO A 37 -5.60 17.44 -14.07
CA PRO A 37 -5.70 18.16 -12.78
C PRO A 37 -4.62 17.80 -11.75
N ILE A 38 -4.10 16.57 -11.77
CA ILE A 38 -2.99 16.15 -10.91
C ILE A 38 -1.69 16.90 -11.27
N LEU A 39 -1.40 17.04 -12.58
CA LEU A 39 -0.22 17.76 -13.06
C LEU A 39 -0.33 19.27 -12.82
N HIS A 40 -1.54 19.83 -12.97
CA HIS A 40 -1.81 21.23 -12.60
C HIS A 40 -1.56 21.49 -11.10
N ALA A 41 -2.01 20.60 -10.22
CA ALA A 41 -1.75 20.69 -8.79
C ALA A 41 -0.25 20.57 -8.49
N ALA A 42 0.46 19.64 -9.13
CA ALA A 42 1.90 19.47 -9.00
C ALA A 42 2.67 20.74 -9.42
N LYS A 43 2.35 21.30 -10.60
CA LYS A 43 2.94 22.54 -11.12
C LYS A 43 2.83 23.69 -10.13
N LYS A 44 1.65 23.89 -9.54
CA LYS A 44 1.42 24.97 -8.56
C LYS A 44 2.22 24.83 -7.26
N ILE A 45 2.64 23.61 -6.91
CA ILE A 45 3.44 23.34 -5.72
C ILE A 45 4.93 23.41 -6.03
N PHE A 46 5.35 22.86 -7.17
CA PHE A 46 6.75 22.55 -7.45
C PHE A 46 7.43 23.47 -8.48
N ASP A 47 6.72 24.16 -9.38
CA ASP A 47 7.37 24.95 -10.46
C ASP A 47 7.76 26.39 -10.07
N GLU A 48 7.34 26.88 -8.90
CA GLU A 48 7.62 28.26 -8.51
C GLU A 48 8.96 28.41 -7.76
N GLY A 49 9.93 29.11 -8.36
CA GLY A 49 11.02 29.79 -7.62
C GLY A 49 12.17 28.91 -7.10
N ILE A 50 12.48 27.79 -7.77
CA ILE A 50 13.57 26.88 -7.40
C ILE A 50 14.87 27.32 -8.10
N PRO A 51 16.00 27.43 -7.38
CA PRO A 51 17.30 27.65 -8.00
C PRO A 51 17.57 26.58 -9.06
N LEU A 52 17.82 27.00 -10.30
CA LEU A 52 18.20 26.09 -11.38
C LEU A 52 19.59 25.52 -11.06
N GLY A 53 19.64 24.26 -10.67
CA GLY A 53 20.89 23.63 -10.26
C GLY A 53 20.91 22.12 -10.49
N HIS A 54 21.82 21.66 -11.34
CA HIS A 54 22.06 20.25 -11.62
C HIS A 54 23.22 19.75 -10.76
N ASP A 55 22.92 19.07 -9.66
CA ASP A 55 23.74 17.93 -9.24
C ASP A 55 22.97 16.67 -9.59
N GLY A 56 23.68 15.59 -9.97
CA GLY A 56 23.15 14.30 -10.46
C GLY A 56 22.16 13.61 -9.51
N ALA A 57 20.99 14.21 -9.35
CA ALA A 57 20.07 13.97 -8.26
C ALA A 57 19.25 12.72 -8.49
N ALA A 58 19.15 11.90 -7.45
CA ALA A 58 18.22 10.80 -7.37
C ALA A 58 16.81 11.24 -7.81
N GLU A 59 16.19 10.51 -8.72
CA GLU A 59 14.82 10.79 -9.18
C GLU A 59 13.81 10.08 -8.28
N VAL A 60 12.75 10.78 -7.90
CA VAL A 60 11.51 10.20 -7.36
C VAL A 60 10.50 10.08 -8.49
N ARG A 61 9.93 8.89 -8.66
CA ARG A 61 8.93 8.62 -9.70
C ARG A 61 7.57 8.36 -9.06
N LEU A 62 6.51 8.89 -9.64
CA LEU A 62 5.13 8.64 -9.23
C LEU A 62 4.29 8.31 -10.47
N ARG A 63 3.49 7.24 -10.39
CA ARG A 63 2.54 6.87 -11.44
C ARG A 63 1.14 6.82 -10.85
N PHE A 64 0.27 7.68 -11.33
CA PHE A 64 -1.10 7.79 -10.85
C PHE A 64 -2.08 7.49 -11.98
N TRP A 65 -2.98 6.55 -11.75
CA TRP A 65 -4.03 6.24 -12.68
C TRP A 65 -5.38 6.66 -12.10
N VAL A 66 -6.17 7.34 -12.92
CA VAL A 66 -7.51 7.82 -12.58
C VAL A 66 -8.54 7.02 -13.37
N GLU A 67 -9.53 6.49 -12.66
CA GLU A 67 -10.62 5.70 -13.25
C GLU A 67 -11.48 6.54 -14.20
N ASP A 68 -11.94 5.91 -15.28
CA ASP A 68 -12.88 6.51 -16.23
C ASP A 68 -14.32 6.31 -15.73
N THR A 69 -14.71 7.07 -14.69
CA THR A 69 -16.05 7.03 -14.12
C THR A 69 -16.57 8.44 -13.84
N ALA A 70 -17.88 8.67 -14.00
CA ALA A 70 -18.47 9.98 -13.71
C ALA A 70 -18.30 10.36 -12.22
N PRO A 71 -18.03 11.64 -11.90
CA PRO A 71 -17.94 12.15 -10.54
C PRO A 71 -19.23 11.88 -9.74
N SER A 72 -19.17 11.16 -8.62
CA SER A 72 -20.33 10.85 -7.78
C SER A 72 -20.41 11.64 -6.47
N GLY A 73 -19.69 12.77 -6.35
CA GLY A 73 -19.75 13.69 -5.20
C GLY A 73 -18.37 14.19 -4.76
N THR A 74 -18.29 14.94 -3.66
CA THR A 74 -17.01 15.41 -3.07
C THR A 74 -16.63 14.55 -1.86
N PRO A 75 -15.66 13.63 -1.97
CA PRO A 75 -15.30 12.78 -0.86
C PRO A 75 -14.35 13.52 0.11
N LYS A 76 -14.73 13.63 1.39
CA LYS A 76 -13.80 14.06 2.45
C LYS A 76 -13.01 12.85 2.92
N VAL A 77 -11.84 12.64 2.32
CA VAL A 77 -11.03 11.45 2.61
C VAL A 77 -9.82 11.79 3.44
N LYS A 78 -9.61 11.06 4.55
CA LYS A 78 -8.40 11.16 5.36
C LYS A 78 -7.47 10.00 5.02
N PRO A 79 -6.32 10.23 4.37
CA PRO A 79 -5.39 9.15 4.06
C PRO A 79 -4.92 8.43 5.32
N TYR A 80 -4.95 7.11 5.28
CA TYR A 80 -4.46 6.21 6.30
C TYR A 80 -3.15 5.59 5.83
N PHE A 81 -2.04 6.07 6.38
CA PHE A 81 -0.71 5.56 6.03
C PHE A 81 -0.32 4.40 6.94
N ARG A 82 0.07 3.29 6.33
CA ARG A 82 0.68 2.14 7.01
C ARG A 82 1.75 1.54 6.13
N GLY A 83 2.87 1.16 6.71
CA GLY A 83 3.91 0.44 5.99
C GLY A 83 4.43 -0.74 6.78
N LEU A 84 5.29 -1.50 6.09
CA LEU A 84 6.07 -2.59 6.63
C LEU A 84 7.36 -2.67 5.80
N ASP A 85 8.52 -2.60 6.46
CA ASP A 85 9.84 -2.50 5.83
C ASP A 85 9.96 -1.35 4.80
N HIS A 86 10.24 -1.65 3.53
CA HIS A 86 10.45 -0.67 2.46
C HIS A 86 9.15 -0.24 1.76
N LEU A 87 8.03 -0.88 2.06
CA LEU A 87 6.74 -0.60 1.42
C LEU A 87 5.82 0.19 2.35
N VAL A 88 5.19 1.23 1.82
CA VAL A 88 4.22 2.07 2.53
C VAL A 88 2.96 2.20 1.69
N PHE A 89 1.82 1.81 2.26
CA PHE A 89 0.50 1.96 1.68
C PHE A 89 -0.23 3.14 2.30
N ALA A 90 -0.93 3.91 1.47
CA ALA A 90 -1.82 4.98 1.85
C ALA A 90 -3.23 4.65 1.35
N GLY A 91 -4.07 4.14 2.24
CA GLY A 91 -5.48 3.89 1.95
C GLY A 91 -6.28 5.18 2.14
N LEU A 92 -6.94 5.67 1.10
CA LEU A 92 -7.85 6.80 1.22
C LEU A 92 -9.25 6.27 1.52
N ASP A 93 -9.79 5.43 0.66
CA ASP A 93 -11.06 4.72 0.84
C ASP A 93 -11.00 3.35 0.13
N GLY A 94 -12.14 2.76 -0.24
CA GLY A 94 -12.17 1.48 -0.96
C GLY A 94 -11.76 1.52 -2.43
N ARG A 95 -11.61 2.70 -3.04
CA ARG A 95 -11.27 2.89 -4.46
C ARG A 95 -10.05 3.76 -4.69
N ASN A 96 -9.65 4.55 -3.69
CA ASN A 96 -8.55 5.48 -3.73
C ASN A 96 -7.39 4.98 -2.86
N SER A 97 -6.20 4.82 -3.43
CA SER A 97 -5.04 4.29 -2.71
C SER A 97 -3.72 4.62 -3.38
N VAL A 98 -2.63 4.60 -2.60
CA VAL A 98 -1.25 4.72 -3.08
C VAL A 98 -0.36 3.68 -2.40
N LEU A 99 0.50 3.02 -3.17
CA LEU A 99 1.61 2.22 -2.67
C LEU A 99 2.93 2.90 -3.00
N ILE A 100 3.85 2.90 -2.04
CA ILE A 100 5.15 3.56 -2.12
C ILE A 100 6.23 2.51 -1.85
N ASN A 101 7.20 2.40 -2.76
CA ASN A 101 8.43 1.65 -2.57
C ASN A 101 9.58 2.62 -2.27
N LEU A 102 10.04 2.61 -1.03
CA LEU A 102 11.08 3.51 -0.54
C LEU A 102 12.48 3.15 -1.06
N GLN A 103 12.73 1.87 -1.36
CA GLN A 103 14.00 1.42 -1.91
C GLN A 103 14.11 1.79 -3.40
N GLY A 104 13.03 1.59 -4.16
CA GLY A 104 12.93 1.94 -5.57
C GLY A 104 12.64 3.42 -5.85
N ARG A 105 12.42 4.24 -4.81
CA ARG A 105 12.07 5.68 -4.87
C ARG A 105 10.87 5.95 -5.79
N PHE A 106 9.89 5.07 -5.72
CA PHE A 106 8.77 5.04 -6.64
C PHE A 106 7.43 4.86 -5.91
N GLY A 107 6.35 5.45 -6.44
CA GLY A 107 5.00 5.23 -5.93
C GLY A 107 3.97 5.04 -7.04
N ILE A 108 3.02 4.15 -6.81
CA ILE A 108 1.86 3.90 -7.69
C ILE A 108 0.57 4.22 -6.96
N GLY A 109 -0.38 4.85 -7.65
CA GLY A 109 -1.67 5.16 -7.06
C GLY A 109 -2.82 5.03 -8.03
N ARG A 110 -3.97 4.70 -7.48
CA ARG A 110 -5.25 4.61 -8.19
C ARG A 110 -6.23 5.57 -7.54
N PHE A 111 -6.93 6.33 -8.36
CA PHE A 111 -7.88 7.34 -7.90
C PHE A 111 -9.17 7.35 -8.70
N THR A 112 -10.25 7.79 -8.07
CA THR A 112 -11.47 8.20 -8.75
C THR A 112 -11.35 9.67 -9.17
N PRO A 113 -12.07 10.13 -10.22
CA PRO A 113 -11.95 11.52 -10.70
C PRO A 113 -12.24 12.59 -9.65
N GLU A 114 -13.07 12.30 -8.66
CA GLU A 114 -13.43 13.22 -7.58
C GLU A 114 -12.22 13.53 -6.69
N VAL A 115 -11.50 12.49 -6.26
CA VAL A 115 -10.26 12.64 -5.47
C VAL A 115 -9.14 13.22 -6.32
N ALA A 116 -9.04 12.80 -7.58
CA ALA A 116 -8.04 13.31 -8.51
C ALA A 116 -8.23 14.80 -8.85
N SER A 117 -9.46 15.31 -8.81
CA SER A 117 -9.79 16.72 -9.10
C SER A 117 -9.69 17.63 -7.88
N ASP A 118 -9.59 17.10 -6.66
CA ASP A 118 -9.48 17.90 -5.44
C ASP A 118 -8.06 18.47 -5.29
N ALA A 119 -7.80 19.60 -5.96
CA ALA A 119 -6.52 20.29 -5.90
C ALA A 119 -6.09 20.62 -4.46
N ASN A 120 -7.03 20.93 -3.56
CA ASN A 120 -6.70 21.26 -2.17
C ASN A 120 -6.20 20.02 -1.42
N LEU A 121 -6.80 18.86 -1.62
CA LEU A 121 -6.31 17.58 -1.08
C LEU A 121 -4.89 17.27 -1.58
N TRP A 122 -4.64 17.42 -2.88
CA TRP A 122 -3.32 17.20 -3.47
C TRP A 122 -2.27 18.16 -2.91
N GLU A 123 -2.58 19.46 -2.90
CA GLU A 123 -1.67 20.53 -2.49
C GLU A 123 -1.29 20.47 -1.02
N THR A 124 -2.22 20.03 -0.17
CA THR A 124 -2.09 20.24 1.27
C THR A 124 -1.93 18.95 2.06
N VAL A 125 -2.21 17.81 1.45
CA VAL A 125 -2.16 16.50 2.09
C VAL A 125 -1.29 15.52 1.31
N LEU A 126 -1.66 15.20 0.06
CA LEU A 126 -1.02 14.08 -0.65
C LEU A 126 0.42 14.40 -1.04
N PHE A 127 0.68 15.48 -1.77
CA PHE A 127 2.06 15.80 -2.19
C PHE A 127 3.00 16.06 -1.00
N PRO A 128 2.61 16.85 0.02
CA PRO A 128 3.44 17.00 1.21
C PRO A 128 3.72 15.68 1.95
N ALA A 129 2.72 14.81 2.08
CA ALA A 129 2.90 13.50 2.72
C ALA A 129 3.82 12.59 1.92
N LEU A 130 3.61 12.48 0.60
CA LEU A 130 4.44 11.68 -0.30
C LEU A 130 5.91 12.10 -0.24
N LEU A 131 6.19 13.41 -0.30
CA LEU A 131 7.55 13.95 -0.22
C LEU A 131 8.16 13.80 1.18
N THR A 132 7.36 13.88 2.24
CA THR A 132 7.82 13.59 3.61
C THR A 132 8.22 12.12 3.78
N ILE A 133 7.49 11.20 3.12
CA ILE A 133 7.72 9.75 3.19
C ILE A 133 8.90 9.33 2.30
N LEU A 134 8.96 9.82 1.06
CA LEU A 134 9.99 9.48 0.07
C LEU A 134 11.27 10.30 0.23
N GLY A 135 11.18 11.54 0.72
CA GLY A 135 12.30 12.46 0.86
C GLY A 135 13.55 11.87 1.53
N PRO A 136 13.43 11.12 2.64
CA PRO A 136 14.59 10.46 3.26
C PRO A 136 15.36 9.50 2.34
N SER A 137 14.69 8.85 1.38
CA SER A 137 15.35 7.95 0.41
C SER A 137 16.27 8.68 -0.58
N VAL A 138 16.07 9.99 -0.74
CA VAL A 138 16.80 10.90 -1.64
C VAL A 138 17.61 11.96 -0.90
N GLY A 139 17.82 11.79 0.41
CA GLY A 139 18.68 12.66 1.22
C GLY A 139 17.99 13.92 1.78
N LEU A 140 16.66 14.02 1.67
CA LEU A 140 15.89 15.07 2.34
C LEU A 140 15.55 14.65 3.78
N THR A 141 15.69 15.59 4.71
CA THR A 141 15.44 15.38 6.14
C THR A 141 14.20 16.16 6.57
N PRO A 142 13.04 15.51 6.77
CA PRO A 142 11.81 16.17 7.21
C PRO A 142 11.84 16.47 8.71
N LEU A 143 12.17 17.71 9.09
CA LEU A 143 12.17 18.16 10.47
C LEU A 143 10.79 18.66 10.91
N HIS A 144 10.40 18.38 12.15
CA HIS A 144 9.17 18.92 12.76
C HIS A 144 9.41 20.34 13.31
N CYS A 145 9.64 21.29 12.42
CA CYS A 145 9.87 22.69 12.75
C CYS A 145 9.15 23.62 11.78
N ALA A 146 8.85 24.82 12.28
CA ALA A 146 8.45 25.94 11.44
C ALA A 146 9.69 26.67 10.93
N CYS A 147 9.59 27.33 9.78
CA CYS A 147 10.67 28.11 9.20
C CYS A 147 10.12 29.45 8.68
N VAL A 148 10.84 30.51 9.04
CA VAL A 148 10.68 31.85 8.49
C VAL A 148 12.05 32.36 8.05
N ALA A 149 12.12 33.33 7.14
CA ALA A 149 13.38 33.87 6.67
C ALA A 149 13.42 35.40 6.74
N TRP A 150 14.62 35.93 6.93
CA TRP A 150 14.90 37.35 6.86
C TRP A 150 16.00 37.59 5.84
N LYS A 151 15.67 38.32 4.76
CA LYS A 151 16.62 38.61 3.66
C LYS A 151 17.33 37.34 3.15
N GLY A 152 16.58 36.25 2.98
CA GLY A 152 17.08 34.94 2.54
C GLY A 152 17.75 34.06 3.61
N SER A 153 18.00 34.58 4.82
CA SER A 153 18.54 33.80 5.95
C SER A 153 17.41 33.18 6.78
N GLY A 154 17.37 31.85 6.84
CA GLY A 154 16.34 31.07 7.51
C GLY A 154 16.53 30.96 9.02
N LEU A 155 15.42 31.09 9.74
CA LEU A 155 15.26 30.86 11.17
C LEU A 155 14.33 29.65 11.36
N LEU A 156 14.88 28.55 11.85
CA LEU A 156 14.14 27.33 12.18
C LEU A 156 13.65 27.40 13.63
N LEU A 157 12.35 27.20 13.82
CA LEU A 157 11.70 27.14 15.14
C LEU A 157 11.36 25.67 15.45
N ALA A 158 12.18 25.06 16.31
CA ALA A 158 12.01 23.68 16.75
C ALA A 158 11.51 23.64 18.20
N GLY A 159 10.82 22.56 18.58
CA GLY A 159 10.32 22.40 19.94
C GLY A 159 9.18 21.40 20.02
N GLU A 160 8.78 21.04 21.23
CA GLU A 160 7.69 20.09 21.45
C GLU A 160 6.33 20.60 20.90
N SER A 161 5.37 19.68 20.81
CA SER A 161 3.99 20.08 20.47
C SER A 161 3.46 21.05 21.54
N GLY A 162 2.87 22.17 21.11
CA GLY A 162 2.41 23.22 22.04
C GLY A 162 3.49 24.23 22.46
N ALA A 163 4.75 24.04 22.09
CA ALA A 163 5.83 25.00 22.36
C ALA A 163 5.66 26.35 21.63
N GLY A 164 4.64 26.49 20.77
CA GLY A 164 4.27 27.75 20.11
C GLY A 164 4.94 28.03 18.77
N LYS A 165 5.54 27.01 18.12
CA LYS A 165 6.16 27.10 16.78
C LYS A 165 5.30 27.88 15.78
N SER A 166 4.07 27.42 15.56
CA SER A 166 3.13 27.98 14.60
C SER A 166 2.67 29.40 14.94
N THR A 167 2.42 29.65 16.22
CA THR A 167 1.98 30.95 16.72
C THR A 167 3.12 31.99 16.58
N LEU A 168 4.35 31.58 16.87
CA LEU A 168 5.52 32.45 16.75
C LEU A 168 5.94 32.66 15.28
N SER A 169 5.83 31.66 14.41
CA SER A 169 6.09 31.84 12.98
C SER A 169 5.12 32.83 12.35
N LEU A 170 3.84 32.83 12.77
CA LEU A 170 2.86 33.85 12.34
C LEU A 170 3.25 35.25 12.84
N ALA A 171 3.61 35.39 14.12
CA ALA A 171 4.03 36.68 14.68
C ALA A 171 5.27 37.25 13.97
N LEU A 172 6.26 36.40 13.66
CA LEU A 172 7.46 36.78 12.92
C LEU A 172 7.13 37.18 11.49
N ALA A 173 6.25 36.44 10.82
CA ALA A 173 5.82 36.77 9.48
C ALA A 173 5.10 38.12 9.42
N GLN A 174 4.22 38.42 10.38
CA GLN A 174 3.60 39.75 10.51
C GLN A 174 4.62 40.86 10.87
N SER A 175 5.77 40.49 11.41
CA SER A 175 6.88 41.41 11.71
C SER A 175 7.84 41.59 10.53
N GLY A 176 7.49 41.11 9.32
CA GLY A 176 8.24 41.31 8.09
C GLY A 176 9.18 40.16 7.70
N PHE A 177 9.18 39.04 8.42
CA PHE A 177 9.85 37.83 7.93
C PHE A 177 9.04 37.19 6.80
N ASP A 178 9.73 36.57 5.85
CA ASP A 178 9.11 35.70 4.87
C ASP A 178 8.73 34.37 5.53
N PHE A 179 7.49 33.94 5.37
CA PHE A 179 7.02 32.63 5.82
C PHE A 179 7.43 31.53 4.84
N LEU A 180 7.96 30.41 5.35
CA LEU A 180 8.37 29.26 4.53
C LEU A 180 7.59 27.99 4.86
N SER A 181 7.44 27.66 6.14
CA SER A 181 6.76 26.45 6.61
C SER A 181 6.35 26.54 8.07
N ASP A 182 5.42 25.68 8.49
CA ASP A 182 4.92 25.64 9.87
C ASP A 182 5.09 24.25 10.52
N ASP A 183 4.57 23.19 9.89
CA ASP A 183 4.54 21.85 10.49
C ASP A 183 5.78 21.00 10.16
N ARG A 184 6.21 21.04 8.90
CA ARG A 184 7.32 20.26 8.38
C ARG A 184 8.18 21.11 7.45
N THR A 185 9.48 21.09 7.71
CA THR A 185 10.49 21.71 6.85
C THR A 185 11.42 20.63 6.33
N LEU A 186 11.57 20.53 5.02
CA LEU A 186 12.53 19.59 4.43
C LEU A 186 13.90 20.26 4.35
N ILE A 187 14.92 19.62 4.91
CA ILE A 187 16.31 20.08 4.82
C ILE A 187 17.08 19.15 3.90
N GLY A 188 17.85 19.69 2.96
CA GLY A 188 18.69 18.91 2.06
C GLY A 188 19.87 19.72 1.54
N SER A 189 20.91 19.02 1.11
CA SER A 189 22.02 19.64 0.38
C SER A 189 21.64 19.82 -1.08
N HIS A 190 21.94 20.99 -1.64
CA HIS A 190 21.72 21.35 -3.03
C HIS A 190 22.91 22.19 -3.51
N GLN A 191 23.66 21.68 -4.49
CA GLN A 191 24.89 22.32 -5.00
C GLN A 191 25.92 22.64 -3.91
N GLY A 192 26.08 21.74 -2.94
CA GLY A 192 26.97 21.93 -1.79
C GLY A 192 26.46 22.91 -0.72
N CYS A 193 25.31 23.56 -0.94
CA CYS A 193 24.65 24.43 0.03
C CYS A 193 23.51 23.71 0.74
N LEU A 194 23.38 23.92 2.04
CA LEU A 194 22.24 23.41 2.81
C LEU A 194 21.03 24.32 2.59
N LEU A 195 19.89 23.77 2.18
CA LEU A 195 18.66 24.52 1.96
C LEU A 195 17.50 23.94 2.77
N ALA A 196 16.64 24.84 3.26
CA ALA A 196 15.36 24.52 3.89
C ALA A 196 14.23 24.77 2.89
N TRP A 197 13.26 23.85 2.82
CA TRP A 197 12.18 23.86 1.84
C TRP A 197 10.79 23.73 2.48
N GLY A 198 9.86 24.57 2.02
CA GLY A 198 8.46 24.57 2.39
C GLY A 198 7.58 23.91 1.32
N LEU A 199 6.95 22.78 1.67
CA LEU A 199 6.08 22.05 0.74
C LEU A 199 4.66 22.61 0.66
N SER A 200 4.15 23.14 1.78
CA SER A 200 2.78 23.62 1.91
C SER A 200 2.76 25.09 2.30
N ARG A 201 1.86 25.84 1.68
CA ARG A 201 1.56 27.25 2.04
C ARG A 201 0.64 27.35 3.27
N GLN A 202 0.21 26.22 3.83
CA GLN A 202 -0.72 26.23 4.95
C GLN A 202 -0.03 26.60 6.26
N MET A 203 -0.67 27.52 6.98
CA MET A 203 -0.41 27.74 8.41
C MET A 203 -1.45 26.98 9.22
N LYS A 204 -1.04 26.49 10.39
CA LYS A 204 -1.88 25.83 11.37
C LYS A 204 -1.86 26.64 12.67
N GLN A 205 -2.99 27.21 13.06
CA GLN A 205 -3.16 27.85 14.36
C GLN A 205 -4.11 27.05 15.25
N ARG A 206 -4.00 27.22 16.56
CA ARG A 206 -5.06 26.77 17.47
C ARG A 206 -6.16 27.81 17.48
N VAL A 207 -7.40 27.38 17.75
CA VAL A 207 -8.53 28.32 17.92
C VAL A 207 -8.23 29.34 19.03
N GLU A 208 -7.52 28.94 20.08
CA GLU A 208 -7.04 29.81 21.16
C GLU A 208 -6.18 30.98 20.66
N SER A 209 -5.46 30.82 19.55
CA SER A 209 -4.62 31.86 18.95
C SER A 209 -5.42 33.06 18.45
N ILE A 210 -6.74 32.95 18.28
CA ILE A 210 -7.64 34.08 17.98
C ILE A 210 -7.50 35.20 19.03
N THR A 211 -7.29 34.84 20.30
CA THR A 211 -7.12 35.85 21.37
C THR A 211 -5.90 36.74 21.15
N GLN A 212 -4.84 36.19 20.54
CA GLN A 212 -3.59 36.89 20.24
C GLN A 212 -3.62 37.52 18.84
N PHE A 213 -4.38 36.93 17.93
CA PHE A 213 -4.53 37.34 16.54
C PHE A 213 -6.03 37.42 16.15
N PRO A 214 -6.74 38.50 16.53
CA PRO A 214 -8.19 38.60 16.33
C PRO A 214 -8.65 38.47 14.87
N PHE A 215 -7.81 38.87 13.91
CA PHE A 215 -8.10 38.75 12.47
C PHE A 215 -8.29 37.30 12.02
N LEU A 216 -7.83 36.30 12.78
CA LEU A 216 -8.05 34.89 12.45
C LEU A 216 -9.55 34.52 12.44
N CYS A 217 -10.42 35.29 13.10
CA CYS A 217 -11.88 35.14 13.01
C CYS A 217 -12.44 35.40 11.61
N GLU A 218 -11.76 36.24 10.82
CA GLU A 218 -12.20 36.67 9.49
C GLU A 218 -11.66 35.75 8.38
N ILE A 219 -10.70 34.87 8.70
CA ILE A 219 -10.10 33.96 7.73
C ILE A 219 -10.92 32.67 7.66
N GLU A 220 -11.49 32.40 6.48
CA GLU A 220 -12.13 31.11 6.22
C GLU A 220 -11.13 29.95 6.30
N PRO A 221 -11.33 28.97 7.20
CA PRO A 221 -10.45 27.82 7.32
C PRO A 221 -10.60 26.84 6.15
N ASN A 222 -9.49 26.22 5.76
CA ASN A 222 -9.46 25.12 4.81
C ASN A 222 -10.17 23.90 5.41
N GLY A 223 -11.28 23.48 4.78
CA GLY A 223 -12.26 22.53 5.33
C GLY A 223 -11.96 21.03 5.22
N ILE A 224 -10.75 20.61 4.82
CA ILE A 224 -10.45 19.19 4.54
C ILE A 224 -10.46 18.36 5.84
N PHE A 225 -9.88 18.87 6.93
CA PHE A 225 -9.90 18.22 8.24
C PHE A 225 -10.21 19.26 9.34
N LYS A 226 -11.49 19.54 9.57
CA LYS A 226 -11.89 20.33 10.73
C LYS A 226 -11.65 19.53 12.00
N ARG A 227 -10.54 19.79 12.68
CA ARG A 227 -10.46 19.57 14.13
C ARG A 227 -11.10 20.78 14.81
N THR A 228 -11.87 20.54 15.86
CA THR A 228 -12.61 21.59 16.57
C THR A 228 -11.71 22.64 17.21
N ASP A 229 -10.43 22.32 17.43
CA ASP A 229 -9.42 23.14 18.09
C ASP A 229 -8.35 23.72 17.14
N GLU A 230 -8.40 23.45 15.83
CA GLU A 230 -7.37 23.87 14.86
C GLU A 230 -7.97 24.69 13.70
N LEU A 231 -7.28 25.78 13.34
CA LEU A 231 -7.52 26.60 12.15
C LEU A 231 -6.40 26.36 11.15
N ARG A 232 -6.74 26.05 9.89
CA ARG A 232 -5.77 25.90 8.80
C ARG A 232 -6.12 26.86 7.67
N PHE A 233 -5.17 27.60 7.15
CA PHE A 233 -5.40 28.58 6.07
C PHE A 233 -4.13 28.80 5.25
N ASP A 234 -4.28 29.32 4.03
CA ASP A 234 -3.14 29.73 3.19
C ASP A 234 -2.49 30.99 3.78
N ALA A 235 -1.18 30.94 4.03
CA ALA A 235 -0.40 32.04 4.61
C ALA A 235 -0.58 33.37 3.85
N ARG A 236 -0.77 33.32 2.53
CA ARG A 236 -0.92 34.51 1.67
C ARG A 236 -2.24 35.26 1.89
N ARG A 237 -3.19 34.66 2.60
CA ARG A 237 -4.43 35.32 3.02
C ARG A 237 -4.20 36.29 4.19
N VAL A 238 -3.05 36.20 4.85
CA VAL A 238 -2.69 37.11 5.94
C VAL A 238 -2.01 38.34 5.35
N SER A 239 -2.56 39.52 5.62
CA SER A 239 -1.97 40.78 5.16
C SER A 239 -0.55 40.96 5.71
N GLY A 240 0.38 41.37 4.85
CA GLY A 240 1.79 41.59 5.18
C GLY A 240 2.64 40.31 5.28
N VAL A 241 2.06 39.12 5.10
CA VAL A 241 2.81 37.86 5.07
C VAL A 241 3.22 37.52 3.65
N HIS A 242 4.54 37.52 3.42
CA HIS A 242 5.14 37.04 2.18
C HIS A 242 5.53 35.57 2.34
N HIS A 243 5.25 34.75 1.33
CA HIS A 243 5.58 33.32 1.35
C HIS A 243 6.73 33.01 0.38
N ILE A 244 7.76 32.32 0.87
CA ILE A 244 8.89 31.83 0.07
C ILE A 244 8.95 30.30 0.07
N ARG A 245 9.70 29.72 -0.88
CA ARG A 245 9.80 28.26 -1.05
C ARG A 245 11.05 27.67 -0.44
N CYS A 246 12.14 28.41 -0.45
CA CYS A 246 13.42 27.97 0.08
C CYS A 246 14.20 29.12 0.71
N CYS A 247 15.04 28.78 1.68
CA CYS A 247 16.05 29.69 2.23
C CYS A 247 17.27 28.89 2.71
N GLU A 248 18.39 29.57 2.93
CA GLU A 248 19.54 28.97 3.62
C GLU A 248 19.28 29.00 5.13
N PRO A 249 19.19 27.86 5.84
CA PRO A 249 18.99 27.85 7.28
C PRO A 249 20.25 28.37 7.98
N ARG A 250 20.11 29.43 8.78
CA ARG A 250 21.21 30.08 9.49
C ARG A 250 21.09 30.00 11.01
N TRP A 251 19.86 30.03 11.51
CA TRP A 251 19.59 30.00 12.94
C TRP A 251 18.63 28.87 13.28
N ILE A 252 18.94 28.14 14.34
CA ILE A 252 18.06 27.12 14.91
C ILE A 252 17.70 27.55 16.32
N VAL A 253 16.42 27.80 16.57
CA VAL A 253 15.90 28.20 17.87
C VAL A 253 14.99 27.12 18.42
N PHE A 254 15.38 26.55 19.55
CA PHE A 254 14.61 25.57 20.31
C PHE A 254 13.72 26.31 21.32
N LEU A 255 12.41 26.17 21.14
CA LEU A 255 11.37 26.85 21.90
C LEU A 255 11.02 26.10 23.17
N GLU A 256 11.08 26.79 24.31
CA GLU A 256 10.67 26.30 25.63
C GLU A 256 9.71 27.31 26.27
N ARG A 257 8.40 27.03 26.17
CA ARG A 257 7.34 27.95 26.58
C ARG A 257 7.16 27.96 28.11
N GLN A 258 7.04 29.15 28.69
CA GLN A 258 6.84 29.43 30.11
C GLN A 258 5.45 30.04 30.35
N SER A 259 4.92 29.87 31.56
CA SER A 259 3.58 30.37 31.92
C SER A 259 3.51 31.89 32.09
N GLY A 260 4.63 32.55 32.42
CA GLY A 260 4.73 33.99 32.63
C GLY A 260 5.49 34.73 31.51
N PRO A 261 5.38 36.07 31.44
CA PRO A 261 6.16 36.89 30.52
C PRO A 261 7.65 36.66 30.76
N SER A 262 8.34 36.13 29.76
CA SER A 262 9.77 35.85 29.84
C SER A 262 10.36 35.88 28.45
N PHE A 263 11.64 36.25 28.39
CA PHE A 263 12.45 36.16 27.18
C PHE A 263 13.89 35.95 27.61
N SER A 264 14.43 34.76 27.39
CA SER A 264 15.84 34.45 27.62
C SER A 264 16.35 33.57 26.50
N LEU A 265 17.47 33.97 25.94
CA LEU A 265 18.09 33.32 24.79
C LEU A 265 19.50 32.90 25.14
N SER A 266 19.79 31.60 25.02
CA SER A 266 21.09 31.02 25.36
C SER A 266 21.61 30.15 24.22
N SER A 267 22.91 30.12 23.98
CA SER A 267 23.50 29.24 22.96
C SER A 267 23.40 27.77 23.38
N ILE A 268 23.10 26.88 22.42
CA ILE A 268 23.10 25.43 22.61
C ILE A 268 24.32 24.83 21.91
N PRO A 269 25.07 23.91 22.54
CA PRO A 269 26.13 23.16 21.88
C PRO A 269 25.61 22.33 20.68
N PRO A 270 26.37 22.22 19.57
CA PRO A 270 25.93 21.48 18.38
C PRO A 270 25.48 20.03 18.63
N HIS A 271 26.13 19.31 19.56
CA HIS A 271 25.76 17.93 19.90
C HIS A 271 24.37 17.83 20.56
N GLU A 272 24.02 18.80 21.41
CA GLU A 272 22.70 18.85 22.04
C GLU A 272 21.63 19.22 21.01
N ALA A 273 21.93 20.18 20.11
CA ALA A 273 21.03 20.53 19.01
C ALA A 273 20.79 19.34 18.07
N ALA A 274 21.84 18.58 17.73
CA ALA A 274 21.74 17.39 16.87
C ALA A 274 20.87 16.32 17.51
N TRP A 275 21.03 16.08 18.81
CA TRP A 275 20.20 15.15 19.57
C TRP A 275 18.73 15.60 19.59
N ARG A 276 18.45 16.88 19.88
CA ARG A 276 17.08 17.43 19.91
C ARG A 276 16.38 17.37 18.56
N LEU A 277 17.11 17.56 17.45
CA LEU A 277 16.55 17.43 16.09
C LEU A 277 16.38 15.96 15.71
N GLY A 278 17.37 15.13 16.00
CA GLY A 278 17.36 13.69 15.70
C GLY A 278 16.26 12.94 16.45
N SER A 279 15.96 13.31 17.70
CA SER A 279 14.89 12.69 18.49
C SER A 279 13.48 12.97 17.95
N GLN A 280 13.32 14.02 17.13
CA GLN A 280 12.05 14.36 16.46
C GLN A 280 11.89 13.68 15.09
N LEU A 281 12.93 13.06 14.56
CA LEU A 281 12.85 12.32 13.31
C LEU A 281 12.07 11.03 13.50
N HIS A 282 11.22 10.72 12.52
CA HIS A 282 10.57 9.42 12.47
C HIS A 282 11.60 8.33 12.19
N ARG A 283 11.33 7.14 12.70
CA ARG A 283 12.19 5.98 12.45
C ARG A 283 12.31 5.75 10.94
N ALA A 284 13.53 5.60 10.42
CA ALA A 284 13.81 5.36 9.01
C ALA A 284 14.67 4.10 8.77
N THR A 285 14.91 3.74 7.50
CA THR A 285 15.87 2.67 7.13
C THR A 285 17.30 3.10 7.44
N SER A 286 18.23 2.15 7.58
CA SER A 286 19.62 2.48 7.96
C SER A 286 20.28 3.46 6.98
N GLU A 287 20.11 3.26 5.67
CA GLU A 287 20.63 4.19 4.64
C GLU A 287 20.03 5.59 4.77
N ALA A 288 18.71 5.69 4.94
CA ALA A 288 18.03 6.98 5.08
C ALA A 288 18.44 7.69 6.37
N ARG A 289 18.58 6.95 7.49
CA ARG A 289 19.06 7.51 8.76
C ARG A 289 20.46 8.09 8.64
N GLU A 290 21.34 7.41 7.91
CA GLU A 290 22.71 7.87 7.72
C GLU A 290 22.75 9.19 6.93
N LYS A 291 21.97 9.28 5.85
CA LYS A 291 21.81 10.54 5.10
C LYS A 291 21.22 11.65 5.97
N GLN A 292 20.18 11.34 6.76
CA GLN A 292 19.55 12.30 7.67
C GLN A 292 20.52 12.77 8.77
N ARG A 293 21.36 11.87 9.30
CA ARG A 293 22.40 12.19 10.28
C ARG A 293 23.40 13.19 9.69
N GLY A 294 23.90 12.95 8.48
CA GLY A 294 24.79 13.89 7.80
C GLY A 294 24.17 15.28 7.61
N VAL A 295 22.90 15.35 7.19
CA VAL A 295 22.17 16.61 7.05
C VAL A 295 22.01 17.34 8.39
N ILE A 296 21.71 16.62 9.48
CA ILE A 296 21.64 17.22 10.82
C ILE A 296 23.01 17.74 11.26
N GLU A 297 24.08 16.98 11.03
CA GLU A 297 25.45 17.37 11.37
C GLU A 297 25.88 18.64 10.64
N ASP A 298 25.49 18.80 9.38
CA ASP A 298 25.72 20.04 8.63
C ASP A 298 24.86 21.20 9.13
N LEU A 299 23.61 20.92 9.51
CA LEU A 299 22.69 21.93 10.02
C LEU A 299 23.15 22.51 11.37
N VAL A 300 23.62 21.68 12.30
CA VAL A 300 24.02 22.13 13.65
C VAL A 300 25.37 22.83 13.71
N LYS A 301 26.11 22.88 12.60
CA LYS A 301 27.27 23.79 12.43
C LYS A 301 26.83 25.25 12.40
N ARG A 302 25.53 25.52 12.17
CA ARG A 302 24.93 26.85 12.20
C ARG A 302 24.62 27.28 13.64
N GLU A 303 24.18 28.53 13.80
CA GLU A 303 24.00 29.12 15.12
C GLU A 303 22.76 28.53 15.82
N CYS A 304 22.98 27.79 16.93
CA CYS A 304 21.94 27.11 17.70
C CYS A 304 21.64 27.83 19.02
N TYR A 305 20.37 28.07 19.30
CA TYR A 305 19.92 28.76 20.51
C TYR A 305 18.72 28.08 21.16
N ARG A 306 18.60 28.25 22.48
CA ARG A 306 17.45 27.92 23.29
C ARG A 306 16.73 29.21 23.65
N LEU A 307 15.45 29.28 23.33
CA LEU A 307 14.57 30.39 23.69
C LEU A 307 13.58 29.95 24.77
N LEU A 308 13.80 30.43 25.98
CA LEU A 308 12.84 30.40 27.07
C LEU A 308 11.94 31.61 26.94
N TYR A 309 10.64 31.40 26.75
CA TYR A 309 9.74 32.53 26.54
C TYR A 309 8.32 32.32 27.03
N GLY A 310 7.62 33.41 27.30
CA GLY A 310 6.19 33.42 27.58
C GLY A 310 5.60 34.82 27.42
N GLY A 311 4.28 34.92 27.53
CA GLY A 311 3.55 36.16 27.23
C GLY A 311 3.11 36.27 25.75
N ASP A 312 2.97 37.51 25.26
CA ASP A 312 2.49 37.81 23.90
C ASP A 312 3.53 37.40 22.84
N PRO A 313 3.19 36.51 21.88
CA PRO A 313 4.08 36.11 20.79
C PRO A 313 4.61 37.27 19.96
N ARG A 314 3.88 38.39 19.85
CA ARG A 314 4.31 39.57 19.08
C ARG A 314 5.50 40.27 19.73
N THR A 315 5.52 40.36 21.05
CA THR A 315 6.66 40.91 21.80
C THR A 315 7.91 40.05 21.60
N VAL A 316 7.74 38.72 21.63
CA VAL A 316 8.83 37.76 21.41
C VAL A 316 9.33 37.81 19.97
N ALA A 317 8.43 37.91 18.99
CA ALA A 317 8.78 38.10 17.59
C ALA A 317 9.56 39.40 17.36
N GLY A 318 9.16 40.51 18.00
CA GLY A 318 9.87 41.78 17.95
C GLY A 318 11.29 41.69 18.52
N ALA A 319 11.46 40.98 19.64
CA ALA A 319 12.78 40.73 20.23
C ALA A 319 13.67 39.87 19.31
N LEU A 320 13.14 38.79 18.73
CA LEU A 320 13.85 37.96 17.75
C LEU A 320 14.20 38.74 16.48
N HIS A 321 13.29 39.56 15.97
CA HIS A 321 13.53 40.44 14.83
C HIS A 321 14.71 41.39 15.12
N SER A 322 14.71 42.05 16.29
CA SER A 322 15.80 42.92 16.71
C SER A 322 17.14 42.18 16.77
N LEU A 323 17.18 40.94 17.26
CA LEU A 323 18.40 40.12 17.31
C LEU A 323 18.89 39.71 15.92
N VAL A 324 17.98 39.35 15.01
CA VAL A 324 18.32 38.99 13.63
C VAL A 324 18.86 40.21 12.86
N VAL A 325 18.30 41.40 13.10
CA VAL A 325 18.71 42.65 12.42
C VAL A 325 19.98 43.25 13.01
N ASN A 326 20.08 43.32 14.34
CA ASN A 326 21.15 44.03 15.06
C ASN A 326 22.30 43.11 15.52
N GLY A 327 22.18 41.80 15.26
CA GLY A 327 23.14 40.78 15.66
C GLY A 327 22.79 40.10 16.99
N TRP A 328 23.15 38.82 17.10
CA TRP A 328 22.88 37.96 18.26
C TRP A 328 23.85 38.29 19.40
N LYS A 329 23.57 39.34 20.17
CA LYS A 329 24.31 39.63 21.41
C LYS A 329 23.83 38.67 22.51
N THR A 330 24.53 37.56 22.69
CA THR A 330 24.28 36.62 23.80
C THR A 330 24.73 37.22 25.12
N GLU A 331 23.88 37.14 26.15
CA GLU A 331 24.34 37.32 27.53
C GLU A 331 25.35 36.21 27.86
N LYS A 332 26.47 36.60 28.50
CA LYS A 332 27.51 35.66 28.96
C LYS A 332 26.89 34.57 29.84
N GLN A 333 27.37 33.34 29.63
CA GLN A 333 27.01 32.13 30.39
C GLN A 333 26.67 32.41 31.85
N LEU A 334 25.41 32.18 32.25
CA LEU A 334 25.10 31.92 33.66
C LEU A 334 25.70 30.56 34.08
N PRO A 335 26.03 30.38 35.37
CA PRO A 335 26.71 29.18 35.85
C PRO A 335 25.93 27.92 35.51
N ARG A 336 26.64 26.85 35.12
CA ARG A 336 26.08 25.52 34.86
C ARG A 336 25.06 25.16 35.95
N ALA A 337 23.78 25.14 35.59
CA ALA A 337 22.80 24.32 36.31
C ALA A 337 23.32 22.89 36.32
N PRO A 338 23.13 22.11 37.41
CA PRO A 338 23.64 20.76 37.49
C PRO A 338 23.19 20.01 36.24
N THR A 339 24.16 19.38 35.56
CA THR A 339 23.89 18.39 34.53
C THR A 339 22.90 17.41 35.14
N LEU A 340 21.62 17.60 34.83
CA LEU A 340 20.68 16.49 34.80
C LEU A 340 21.43 15.46 33.98
N LYS A 341 21.80 14.35 34.62
CA LYS A 341 22.17 13.15 33.89
C LYS A 341 20.97 12.93 32.98
N LEU A 342 21.09 13.37 31.72
CA LEU A 342 20.22 12.95 30.65
C LEU A 342 20.48 11.45 30.62
N SER A 343 19.67 10.71 31.37
CA SER A 343 19.55 9.29 31.15
C SER A 343 19.38 9.17 29.65
N HIS A 344 20.26 8.40 29.03
CA HIS A 344 20.08 7.93 27.67
C HIS A 344 18.87 6.98 27.67
N ALA A 345 17.70 7.49 28.08
CA ALA A 345 16.44 6.93 27.68
C ALA A 345 16.45 7.09 26.17
N THR A 346 16.80 6.01 25.49
CA THR A 346 16.50 5.77 24.09
C THR A 346 15.02 6.05 23.91
N SER A 347 14.66 7.30 23.62
CA SER A 347 13.32 7.64 23.20
C SER A 347 13.10 6.83 21.94
N ILE A 348 12.22 5.84 22.01
CA ILE A 348 11.85 5.02 20.87
C ILE A 348 11.32 6.02 19.83
N SER A 349 12.12 6.29 18.80
CA SER A 349 11.74 7.18 17.70
C SER A 349 10.40 6.70 17.16
N ASP A 350 9.40 7.59 17.23
CA ASP A 350 8.05 7.28 16.81
C ASP A 350 8.04 6.95 15.32
N ASP A 351 7.25 5.94 14.94
CA ASP A 351 7.08 5.52 13.56
C ASP A 351 5.59 5.60 13.22
N PRO A 352 5.10 6.79 12.82
CA PRO A 352 3.67 6.97 12.53
C PRO A 352 3.19 6.14 11.34
N LEU A 353 4.12 5.69 10.48
CA LEU A 353 3.85 4.76 9.38
C LEU A 353 3.83 3.30 9.86
N ARG A 354 4.33 3.02 11.06
CA ARG A 354 4.41 1.69 11.71
C ARG A 354 5.11 0.62 10.84
N ARG A 355 6.15 1.02 10.11
CA ARG A 355 6.97 0.19 9.22
C ARG A 355 7.82 -0.83 9.94
N PHE A 356 8.32 -0.51 11.13
CA PHE A 356 9.27 -1.36 11.85
C PHE A 356 8.61 -2.14 13.00
N ARG A 357 7.37 -2.57 12.80
CA ARG A 357 6.67 -3.41 13.77
C ARG A 357 7.37 -4.76 13.91
N ALA A 358 7.46 -5.24 15.14
CA ALA A 358 8.00 -6.56 15.41
C ALA A 358 7.04 -7.63 14.91
N THR A 359 7.58 -8.61 14.20
CA THR A 359 6.93 -9.84 13.76
C THR A 359 7.60 -11.02 14.48
N PRO A 360 7.38 -11.20 15.79
CA PRO A 360 8.11 -12.19 16.59
C PRO A 360 7.78 -13.65 16.26
N LEU A 361 6.67 -13.88 15.55
CA LEU A 361 6.22 -15.20 15.14
C LEU A 361 6.64 -15.46 13.70
N SER A 362 7.17 -16.65 13.44
CA SER A 362 7.52 -17.09 12.10
C SER A 362 7.15 -18.55 11.88
N SER A 363 6.82 -18.89 10.64
CA SER A 363 6.54 -20.27 10.21
C SER A 363 7.04 -20.45 8.78
N GLU A 364 7.61 -21.61 8.49
CA GLU A 364 8.01 -22.01 7.14
C GLU A 364 6.88 -22.83 6.53
N ALA A 365 6.23 -22.28 5.51
CA ALA A 365 5.12 -22.92 4.83
C ALA A 365 5.56 -23.61 3.54
N HIS A 366 4.99 -24.80 3.30
CA HIS A 366 5.24 -25.61 2.11
C HIS A 366 3.97 -25.77 1.29
N LEU A 367 3.82 -24.96 0.24
CA LEU A 367 2.63 -24.98 -0.62
C LEU A 367 3.04 -25.21 -2.07
N MET A 368 2.41 -26.20 -2.73
CA MET A 368 2.62 -26.53 -4.15
C MET A 368 4.10 -26.76 -4.52
N GLY A 369 4.85 -27.41 -3.63
CA GLY A 369 6.29 -27.66 -3.79
C GLY A 369 7.14 -26.38 -3.76
N ARG A 370 6.71 -25.35 -3.04
CA ARG A 370 7.44 -24.09 -2.84
C ARG A 370 7.54 -23.74 -1.35
N HIS A 371 8.64 -23.11 -0.98
CA HIS A 371 8.88 -22.62 0.38
C HIS A 371 8.48 -21.15 0.50
N ILE A 372 7.61 -20.85 1.46
CA ILE A 372 7.17 -19.50 1.78
C ILE A 372 7.47 -19.26 3.25
N SER A 373 8.33 -18.29 3.53
CA SER A 373 8.59 -17.88 4.91
C SER A 373 7.52 -16.88 5.30
N VAL A 374 6.84 -17.11 6.42
CA VAL A 374 5.78 -16.24 6.92
C VAL A 374 6.18 -15.65 8.26
N GLU A 375 6.17 -14.33 8.37
CA GLU A 375 6.38 -13.59 9.61
C GLU A 375 5.11 -12.84 10.02
N THR A 376 4.77 -12.86 11.31
CA THR A 376 3.58 -12.17 11.82
C THR A 376 3.71 -11.73 13.28
N ASN A 377 2.85 -10.81 13.70
CA ASN A 377 2.63 -10.44 15.10
C ASN A 377 1.41 -11.14 15.73
N SER A 378 0.68 -11.96 14.97
CA SER A 378 -0.57 -12.56 15.41
C SER A 378 -0.51 -14.09 15.45
N PRO A 379 -0.76 -14.71 16.62
CA PRO A 379 -0.88 -16.17 16.72
C PRO A 379 -2.01 -16.74 15.85
N ILE A 380 -3.09 -15.98 15.66
CA ILE A 380 -4.24 -16.42 14.83
C ILE A 380 -3.83 -16.53 13.37
N ILE A 381 -3.04 -15.56 12.87
CA ILE A 381 -2.50 -15.62 11.52
C ILE A 381 -1.55 -16.80 11.37
N LEU A 382 -0.65 -17.00 12.34
CA LEU A 382 0.29 -18.13 12.32
C LEU A 382 -0.46 -19.47 12.27
N ASN A 383 -1.45 -19.66 13.15
CA ASN A 383 -2.26 -20.89 13.20
C ASN A 383 -3.05 -21.10 11.90
N ASN A 384 -3.64 -20.06 11.33
CA ASN A 384 -4.34 -20.15 10.04
C ASN A 384 -3.38 -20.48 8.90
N VAL A 385 -2.19 -19.86 8.86
CA VAL A 385 -1.14 -20.15 7.89
C VAL A 385 -0.71 -21.60 7.97
N GLU A 386 -0.42 -22.12 9.17
CA GLU A 386 -0.07 -23.53 9.37
C GLU A 386 -1.22 -24.45 8.99
N THR A 387 -2.45 -24.05 9.30
CA THR A 387 -3.66 -24.79 8.95
C THR A 387 -3.86 -24.88 7.44
N PHE A 388 -3.61 -23.82 6.67
CA PHE A 388 -3.96 -23.76 5.24
C PHE A 388 -2.78 -23.99 4.29
N LEU A 389 -1.54 -23.67 4.69
CA LEU A 389 -0.38 -23.68 3.81
C LEU A 389 0.57 -24.85 4.05
N ASN A 390 0.55 -25.53 5.20
CA ASN A 390 1.49 -26.63 5.45
C ASN A 390 1.02 -27.93 4.81
N CYS A 391 1.62 -28.27 3.67
CA CYS A 391 1.44 -29.56 2.99
C CYS A 391 2.72 -30.39 3.13
N ASN A 392 2.61 -31.60 3.67
CA ASN A 392 3.75 -32.54 3.76
C ASN A 392 4.03 -33.18 2.39
N GLU A 393 4.60 -32.42 1.46
CA GLU A 393 5.27 -32.97 0.28
C GLU A 393 6.75 -32.61 0.33
N CYS A 394 7.60 -33.62 0.47
CA CYS A 394 9.04 -33.47 0.47
C CYS A 394 9.51 -33.18 -0.96
N SER A 395 10.09 -32.01 -1.21
CA SER A 395 10.78 -31.72 -2.46
C SER A 395 12.22 -31.30 -2.18
N ASP A 396 13.17 -32.02 -2.80
CA ASP A 396 14.59 -31.68 -2.86
C ASP A 396 14.86 -30.48 -3.79
N ILE A 397 14.28 -29.31 -3.48
CA ILE A 397 14.54 -28.08 -4.26
C ILE A 397 14.99 -26.97 -3.34
N THR A 398 16.27 -26.67 -3.43
CA THR A 398 16.88 -25.42 -2.97
C THR A 398 16.32 -24.22 -3.76
N SER A 399 16.12 -23.10 -3.04
CA SER A 399 16.32 -21.71 -3.52
C SER A 399 15.17 -20.87 -4.11
N SER A 400 13.93 -21.00 -3.65
CA SER A 400 12.90 -19.97 -3.92
C SER A 400 12.21 -19.52 -2.62
N GLN A 401 12.96 -18.98 -1.67
CA GLN A 401 12.36 -18.30 -0.52
C GLN A 401 11.62 -17.05 -0.99
N PHE A 402 10.35 -16.94 -0.62
CA PHE A 402 9.54 -15.75 -0.78
C PHE A 402 9.00 -15.38 0.60
N LEU A 403 9.17 -14.14 1.01
CA LEU A 403 8.84 -13.70 2.37
C LEU A 403 7.47 -13.04 2.41
N TRP A 404 6.58 -13.55 3.26
CA TRP A 404 5.29 -12.96 3.58
C TRP A 404 5.34 -12.36 4.97
N LYS A 405 5.18 -11.05 5.09
CA LYS A 405 5.03 -10.41 6.40
C LYS A 405 3.60 -9.92 6.57
N ILE A 406 2.87 -10.50 7.52
CA ILE A 406 1.45 -10.19 7.73
C ILE A 406 1.24 -9.67 9.14
N VAL A 407 0.70 -8.46 9.27
CA VAL A 407 0.53 -7.78 10.55
C VAL A 407 -0.95 -7.50 10.81
N THR A 408 -1.42 -7.84 12.01
CA THR A 408 -2.76 -7.47 12.47
C THR A 408 -2.76 -6.10 13.14
N GLU A 409 -3.87 -5.37 13.00
CA GLU A 409 -4.14 -4.14 13.75
C GLU A 409 -5.52 -4.17 14.43
N PRO A 410 -5.67 -3.50 15.59
CA PRO A 410 -6.97 -3.31 16.21
C PRO A 410 -7.94 -2.64 15.24
N GLY A 411 -9.15 -3.20 15.13
CA GLY A 411 -10.24 -2.64 14.33
C GLY A 411 -11.57 -2.81 15.06
N CYS A 412 -12.55 -1.93 14.77
CA CYS A 412 -13.88 -2.09 15.35
C CYS A 412 -14.51 -3.41 14.91
N GLU A 413 -15.00 -4.18 15.89
CA GLU A 413 -15.81 -5.37 15.67
C GLU A 413 -17.21 -4.94 15.18
N ALA A 414 -17.37 -4.85 13.87
CA ALA A 414 -18.69 -4.88 13.24
C ALA A 414 -18.94 -6.28 12.70
N ALA A 415 -20.19 -6.59 12.33
CA ALA A 415 -20.51 -7.81 11.58
C ALA A 415 -19.54 -7.96 10.40
N VAL A 416 -18.83 -9.09 10.33
CA VAL A 416 -17.72 -9.29 9.39
C VAL A 416 -18.27 -9.40 7.98
N THR A 417 -18.25 -8.29 7.24
CA THR A 417 -18.51 -8.24 5.80
C THR A 417 -17.22 -7.82 5.11
N TRP A 418 -16.70 -8.68 4.24
CA TRP A 418 -15.46 -8.39 3.53
C TRP A 418 -15.69 -7.29 2.48
N PRO A 419 -14.85 -6.23 2.48
CA PRO A 419 -15.00 -5.12 1.55
C PRO A 419 -14.61 -5.53 0.13
N PRO A 420 -15.09 -4.79 -0.90
CA PRO A 420 -14.67 -5.03 -2.27
C PRO A 420 -13.17 -4.81 -2.43
N MET A 421 -12.54 -5.66 -3.25
CA MET A 421 -11.14 -5.52 -3.61
C MET A 421 -10.95 -4.55 -4.77
N THR A 422 -9.96 -3.68 -4.64
CA THR A 422 -9.38 -2.92 -5.74
C THR A 422 -7.89 -3.21 -5.84
N ALA A 423 -7.32 -3.02 -7.02
CA ALA A 423 -5.91 -3.32 -7.25
C ALA A 423 -5.30 -2.36 -8.27
N PHE A 424 -3.98 -2.26 -8.21
CA PHE A 424 -3.17 -1.54 -9.19
C PHE A 424 -1.76 -2.13 -9.21
N SER A 425 -1.08 -2.03 -10.35
CA SER A 425 0.26 -2.60 -10.55
C SER A 425 1.09 -1.74 -11.48
N ASP A 426 2.40 -1.75 -11.25
CA ASP A 426 3.39 -1.25 -12.20
C ASP A 426 4.70 -2.03 -12.06
N GLY A 427 5.19 -2.60 -13.17
CA GLY A 427 6.39 -3.42 -13.17
C GLY A 427 6.34 -4.56 -12.13
N SER A 428 7.28 -4.53 -11.19
CA SER A 428 7.42 -5.50 -10.10
C SER A 428 6.57 -5.21 -8.85
N MET A 429 5.81 -4.11 -8.83
CA MET A 429 5.07 -3.64 -7.66
C MET A 429 3.57 -3.80 -7.85
N TRP A 430 2.96 -4.74 -7.14
CA TRP A 430 1.52 -5.03 -7.23
C TRP A 430 0.87 -4.86 -5.87
N TYR A 431 -0.38 -4.40 -5.82
CA TYR A 431 -1.15 -4.43 -4.57
C TYR A 431 -2.64 -4.65 -4.77
N VAL A 432 -3.25 -5.16 -3.72
CA VAL A 432 -4.70 -5.25 -3.53
C VAL A 432 -5.08 -4.47 -2.27
N SER A 433 -6.11 -3.66 -2.35
CA SER A 433 -6.72 -2.92 -1.26
C SER A 433 -8.11 -3.49 -0.97
N LEU A 434 -8.40 -3.67 0.32
CA LEU A 434 -9.65 -4.15 0.88
C LEU A 434 -10.19 -3.07 1.82
N GLY A 435 -10.81 -2.05 1.22
CA GLY A 435 -11.14 -0.83 1.97
C GLY A 435 -9.89 -0.03 2.38
N GLN A 436 -10.04 0.84 3.38
CA GLN A 436 -9.00 1.80 3.75
C GLN A 436 -7.84 1.20 4.57
N ARG A 437 -8.10 0.15 5.36
CA ARG A 437 -7.18 -0.34 6.41
C ARG A 437 -6.68 -1.76 6.22
N CYS A 438 -7.11 -2.43 5.16
CA CYS A 438 -6.67 -3.79 4.82
C CYS A 438 -6.05 -3.76 3.43
N PHE A 439 -4.84 -4.27 3.29
CA PHE A 439 -4.16 -4.35 2.00
C PHE A 439 -3.13 -5.47 1.96
N ILE A 440 -2.74 -5.81 0.74
CA ILE A 440 -1.66 -6.71 0.40
C ILE A 440 -0.81 -6.01 -0.65
N ALA A 441 0.51 -5.96 -0.46
CA ALA A 441 1.43 -5.40 -1.43
C ALA A 441 2.60 -6.35 -1.68
N VAL A 442 3.00 -6.50 -2.94
CA VAL A 442 4.04 -7.41 -3.37
C VAL A 442 5.10 -6.64 -4.15
N ASP A 443 6.36 -6.80 -3.72
CA ASP A 443 7.54 -6.41 -4.48
C ASP A 443 8.21 -7.69 -5.02
N HIS A 444 7.96 -7.98 -6.29
CA HIS A 444 8.53 -9.15 -6.96
C HIS A 444 10.06 -9.07 -7.08
N GLY A 445 10.64 -7.86 -7.15
CA GLY A 445 12.09 -7.67 -7.23
C GLY A 445 12.78 -8.00 -5.90
N ALA A 446 12.14 -7.65 -4.78
CA ALA A 446 12.61 -8.00 -3.44
C ALA A 446 12.16 -9.41 -2.97
N ARG A 447 11.32 -10.10 -3.76
CA ARG A 447 10.65 -11.37 -3.39
C ARG A 447 9.96 -11.30 -2.02
N GLN A 448 9.30 -10.17 -1.76
CA GLN A 448 8.62 -9.90 -0.50
C GLN A 448 7.17 -9.48 -0.76
N ALA A 449 6.27 -10.00 0.06
CA ALA A 449 4.91 -9.54 0.16
C ALA A 449 4.64 -9.09 1.59
N ILE A 450 4.00 -7.93 1.72
CA ILE A 450 3.55 -7.39 3.00
C ILE A 450 2.03 -7.32 3.04
N GLY A 451 1.48 -7.51 4.21
CA GLY A 451 0.05 -7.49 4.43
C GLY A 451 -0.30 -6.84 5.76
N ILE A 452 -1.30 -5.95 5.74
CA ILE A 452 -1.92 -5.46 6.97
C ILE A 452 -3.41 -5.77 6.93
N ILE A 453 -3.92 -6.31 8.04
CA ILE A 453 -5.30 -6.75 8.17
C ILE A 453 -5.86 -6.37 9.56
N PRO A 454 -7.09 -5.83 9.65
CA PRO A 454 -7.78 -5.65 10.93
C PRO A 454 -8.05 -6.99 11.65
N GLU A 455 -7.94 -7.00 12.98
CA GLU A 455 -8.14 -8.21 13.82
C GLU A 455 -9.47 -8.93 13.56
N HIS A 456 -10.58 -8.20 13.44
CA HIS A 456 -11.89 -8.81 13.18
C HIS A 456 -11.96 -9.55 11.82
N LEU A 457 -11.21 -9.10 10.79
CA LEU A 457 -11.12 -9.83 9.52
C LEU A 457 -10.17 -11.02 9.62
N ALA A 458 -9.08 -10.91 10.40
CA ALA A 458 -8.18 -12.03 10.64
C ALA A 458 -8.84 -13.16 11.45
N ASN A 459 -9.83 -12.83 12.29
CA ASN A 459 -10.59 -13.77 13.11
C ASN A 459 -11.67 -14.53 12.31
N ASP A 460 -12.11 -14.01 11.17
CA ASP A 460 -12.97 -14.76 10.24
C ASP A 460 -12.10 -15.73 9.43
N GLU A 461 -11.88 -16.94 9.93
CA GLU A 461 -11.06 -17.99 9.32
C GLU A 461 -11.43 -18.24 7.84
N THR A 462 -12.73 -18.27 7.52
CA THR A 462 -13.22 -18.57 6.16
C THR A 462 -12.89 -17.43 5.21
N GLY A 463 -13.14 -16.20 5.64
CA GLY A 463 -12.79 -15.02 4.85
C GLY A 463 -11.29 -14.78 4.78
N PHE A 464 -10.55 -15.02 5.86
CA PHE A 464 -9.11 -14.87 5.90
C PHE A 464 -8.44 -15.81 4.90
N SER A 465 -8.80 -17.09 4.90
CA SER A 465 -8.28 -18.07 3.93
C SER A 465 -8.73 -17.77 2.50
N SER A 466 -10.03 -17.57 2.28
CA SER A 466 -10.62 -17.48 0.94
C SER A 466 -10.42 -16.12 0.28
N VAL A 467 -10.33 -15.03 1.04
CA VAL A 467 -10.17 -13.66 0.55
C VAL A 467 -8.73 -13.20 0.67
N TYR A 468 -8.20 -13.15 1.88
CA TYR A 468 -6.93 -12.52 2.15
C TYR A 468 -5.75 -13.38 1.70
N LEU A 469 -5.66 -14.61 2.22
CA LEU A 469 -4.59 -15.55 1.90
C LEU A 469 -4.62 -15.96 0.43
N ALA A 470 -5.80 -16.23 -0.13
CA ALA A 470 -5.97 -16.50 -1.55
C ALA A 470 -5.41 -15.35 -2.40
N SER A 471 -5.76 -14.10 -2.08
CA SER A 471 -5.24 -12.92 -2.80
C SER A 471 -3.72 -12.76 -2.65
N MET A 472 -3.19 -12.99 -1.45
CA MET A 472 -1.75 -12.99 -1.19
C MET A 472 -1.02 -14.01 -2.06
N PHE A 473 -1.57 -15.23 -2.14
CA PHE A 473 -1.00 -16.30 -2.97
C PHE A 473 -1.12 -15.99 -4.46
N TYR A 474 -2.28 -15.51 -4.92
CA TYR A 474 -2.49 -15.07 -6.30
C TYR A 474 -1.47 -14.03 -6.77
N LEU A 475 -1.16 -13.03 -5.93
CA LEU A 475 -0.19 -12.00 -6.26
C LEU A 475 1.25 -12.51 -6.23
N THR A 476 1.54 -13.60 -5.54
CA THR A 476 2.91 -14.12 -5.37
C THR A 476 3.19 -15.34 -6.25
N ALA A 477 2.16 -16.06 -6.70
CA ALA A 477 2.24 -17.24 -7.57
C ALA A 477 3.15 -17.05 -8.79
N PRO A 478 3.13 -15.91 -9.51
CA PRO A 478 4.04 -15.71 -10.63
C PRO A 478 5.52 -15.74 -10.21
N ALA A 479 5.89 -15.18 -9.05
CA ALA A 479 7.26 -15.23 -8.55
C ALA A 479 7.70 -16.62 -8.08
N LEU A 480 6.74 -17.51 -7.88
CA LEU A 480 6.92 -18.92 -7.52
C LEU A 480 6.91 -19.82 -8.78
N GLY A 481 6.76 -19.24 -9.97
CA GLY A 481 6.68 -19.94 -11.24
C GLY A 481 5.40 -20.75 -11.42
N LEU A 482 4.30 -20.24 -10.88
CA LEU A 482 2.96 -20.81 -10.98
C LEU A 482 2.07 -19.88 -11.80
N VAL A 483 1.30 -20.46 -12.72
CA VAL A 483 0.35 -19.73 -13.58
C VAL A 483 -1.05 -20.05 -13.11
N ALA A 484 -1.78 -19.03 -12.64
CA ALA A 484 -3.12 -19.22 -12.11
C ALA A 484 -4.20 -19.20 -13.21
N PHE A 485 -5.18 -20.09 -13.10
CA PHE A 485 -6.39 -20.10 -13.92
C PHE A 485 -7.63 -20.19 -13.04
N SER A 486 -8.68 -19.43 -13.39
CA SER A 486 -10.00 -19.56 -12.79
C SER A 486 -10.71 -20.78 -13.40
N ALA A 487 -10.48 -21.93 -12.79
CA ALA A 487 -10.99 -23.22 -13.22
C ALA A 487 -11.28 -24.10 -12.00
N ALA A 488 -12.25 -25.01 -12.16
CA ALA A 488 -12.37 -26.15 -11.27
C ALA A 488 -11.54 -27.32 -11.83
N CYS A 489 -11.26 -28.32 -11.02
CA CYS A 489 -10.59 -29.54 -11.46
C CYS A 489 -11.19 -30.75 -10.76
N VAL A 490 -11.52 -31.77 -11.56
CA VAL A 490 -11.84 -33.11 -11.06
C VAL A 490 -10.74 -34.07 -11.47
N ALA A 491 -10.42 -35.05 -10.62
CA ALA A 491 -9.28 -35.92 -10.86
C ALA A 491 -9.58 -37.40 -10.60
N MET A 492 -8.82 -38.27 -11.23
CA MET A 492 -8.81 -39.71 -10.97
C MET A 492 -7.44 -40.27 -11.33
N GLU A 493 -6.83 -41.05 -10.42
CA GLU A 493 -5.55 -41.73 -10.67
C GLU A 493 -4.43 -40.76 -11.14
N GLY A 494 -4.37 -39.55 -10.59
CA GLY A 494 -3.37 -38.53 -10.95
C GLY A 494 -3.64 -37.81 -12.28
N ARG A 495 -4.74 -38.12 -12.99
CA ARG A 495 -5.20 -37.40 -14.18
C ARG A 495 -6.29 -36.39 -13.82
N GLY A 496 -6.26 -35.21 -14.42
CA GLY A 496 -7.21 -34.12 -14.13
C GLY A 496 -7.98 -33.63 -15.35
N LEU A 497 -9.25 -33.28 -15.16
CA LEU A 497 -10.04 -32.49 -16.12
C LEU A 497 -10.18 -31.07 -15.60
N LEU A 498 -9.76 -30.10 -16.41
CA LEU A 498 -9.91 -28.69 -16.11
C LEU A 498 -11.29 -28.21 -16.57
N LEU A 499 -12.07 -27.64 -15.66
CA LEU A 499 -13.42 -27.16 -15.94
C LEU A 499 -13.47 -25.64 -15.93
N PHE A 500 -13.88 -25.08 -17.07
CA PHE A 500 -14.01 -23.65 -17.31
C PHE A 500 -15.47 -23.28 -17.52
N GLY A 501 -15.81 -22.01 -17.35
CA GLY A 501 -17.17 -21.52 -17.57
C GLY A 501 -17.45 -20.23 -16.82
N VAL A 502 -18.49 -19.51 -17.23
CA VAL A 502 -18.91 -18.26 -16.59
C VAL A 502 -19.44 -18.50 -15.16
N PRO A 503 -19.47 -17.48 -14.27
CA PRO A 503 -20.14 -17.60 -12.98
C PRO A 503 -21.58 -18.11 -13.14
N GLY A 504 -21.98 -19.12 -12.36
CA GLY A 504 -23.30 -19.75 -12.46
C GLY A 504 -23.39 -20.93 -13.44
N SER A 505 -22.34 -21.22 -14.23
CA SER A 505 -22.28 -22.37 -15.14
C SER A 505 -22.19 -23.74 -14.44
N GLY A 506 -22.44 -23.81 -13.13
CA GLY A 506 -22.42 -25.04 -12.33
C GLY A 506 -21.06 -25.69 -12.08
N LYS A 507 -19.92 -25.04 -12.40
CA LYS A 507 -18.55 -25.60 -12.17
C LYS A 507 -18.37 -26.23 -10.80
N THR A 508 -18.57 -25.44 -9.74
CA THR A 508 -18.41 -25.85 -8.34
C THR A 508 -19.31 -27.05 -8.01
N THR A 509 -20.60 -26.93 -8.31
CA THR A 509 -21.60 -27.96 -8.02
C THR A 509 -21.34 -29.26 -8.78
N ALA A 510 -21.06 -29.19 -10.09
CA ALA A 510 -20.75 -30.37 -10.92
C ALA A 510 -19.44 -31.05 -10.48
N SER A 511 -18.43 -30.27 -10.12
CA SER A 511 -17.15 -30.78 -9.62
C SER A 511 -17.33 -31.52 -8.29
N TYR A 512 -18.14 -30.97 -7.37
CA TYR A 512 -18.44 -31.62 -6.11
C TYR A 512 -19.29 -32.89 -6.31
N LEU A 513 -20.33 -32.83 -7.14
CA LEU A 513 -21.18 -34.00 -7.47
C LEU A 513 -20.39 -35.13 -8.12
N SER A 514 -19.30 -34.82 -8.82
CA SER A 514 -18.40 -35.81 -9.42
C SER A 514 -17.80 -36.78 -8.39
N THR A 515 -17.74 -36.40 -7.11
CA THR A 515 -17.32 -37.29 -6.00
C THR A 515 -18.23 -38.51 -5.84
N LYS A 516 -19.53 -38.35 -6.12
CA LYS A 516 -20.52 -39.46 -6.13
C LYS A 516 -20.24 -40.48 -7.23
N PHE A 517 -19.43 -40.11 -8.23
CA PHE A 517 -18.99 -40.96 -9.33
C PHE A 517 -17.53 -41.43 -9.17
N GLY A 518 -16.98 -41.37 -7.95
CA GLY A 518 -15.63 -41.82 -7.63
C GLY A 518 -14.52 -40.96 -8.23
N LEU A 519 -14.81 -39.70 -8.57
CA LEU A 519 -13.81 -38.70 -8.92
C LEU A 519 -13.39 -37.91 -7.68
N GLN A 520 -12.15 -37.41 -7.67
CA GLN A 520 -11.63 -36.52 -6.64
C GLN A 520 -12.01 -35.08 -6.98
N PHE A 521 -12.52 -34.36 -5.99
CA PHE A 521 -12.76 -32.92 -6.08
C PHE A 521 -11.44 -32.17 -5.79
N HIS A 522 -10.68 -31.91 -6.85
CA HIS A 522 -9.31 -31.40 -6.76
C HIS A 522 -9.26 -29.88 -6.56
N ALA A 523 -10.02 -29.14 -7.39
CA ALA A 523 -10.08 -27.68 -7.36
C ALA A 523 -11.51 -27.18 -7.63
N ASP A 524 -11.87 -26.04 -7.04
CA ASP A 524 -13.16 -25.36 -7.21
C ASP A 524 -13.02 -24.10 -8.08
N GLN A 525 -12.22 -23.15 -7.62
CA GLN A 525 -12.18 -21.79 -8.19
C GLN A 525 -10.86 -21.47 -8.86
N ALA A 526 -9.79 -22.16 -8.50
CA ALA A 526 -8.46 -21.85 -8.97
C ALA A 526 -7.60 -23.09 -9.15
N VAL A 527 -6.99 -23.18 -10.32
CA VAL A 527 -5.93 -24.15 -10.57
C VAL A 527 -4.64 -23.37 -10.81
N PHE A 528 -3.57 -23.80 -10.15
CA PHE A 528 -2.22 -23.27 -10.35
C PHE A 528 -1.43 -24.28 -11.18
N LEU A 529 -0.92 -23.84 -12.31
CA LEU A 529 -0.25 -24.68 -13.29
C LEU A 529 1.24 -24.39 -13.35
N GLU A 530 2.03 -25.44 -13.48
CA GLU A 530 3.45 -25.36 -13.84
C GLU A 530 3.77 -26.40 -14.91
N LYS A 531 4.84 -26.17 -15.67
CA LYS A 531 5.40 -27.17 -16.56
C LYS A 531 6.74 -27.65 -16.01
N LYS A 532 6.84 -28.93 -15.67
CA LYS A 532 8.10 -29.56 -15.24
C LYS A 532 8.55 -30.56 -16.30
N GLY A 533 9.61 -30.21 -17.03
CA GLY A 533 10.04 -30.97 -18.20
C GLY A 533 8.94 -30.96 -19.27
N ARG A 534 8.43 -32.15 -19.64
CA ARG A 534 7.34 -32.30 -20.62
C ARG A 534 5.95 -32.38 -19.99
N THR A 535 5.85 -32.50 -18.66
CA THR A 535 4.57 -32.74 -17.98
C THR A 535 3.99 -31.44 -17.47
N LEU A 536 2.73 -31.19 -17.84
CA LEU A 536 1.91 -30.13 -17.24
C LEU A 536 1.35 -30.63 -15.90
N ARG A 537 1.50 -29.84 -14.85
CA ARG A 537 1.04 -30.16 -13.49
C ARG A 537 0.04 -29.14 -13.01
N ALA A 538 -1.06 -29.61 -12.42
CA ALA A 538 -2.14 -28.81 -11.88
C ALA A 538 -2.28 -29.01 -10.37
N TRP A 539 -2.10 -27.91 -9.65
CA TRP A 539 -2.34 -27.81 -8.22
C TRP A 539 -3.72 -27.21 -7.96
N GLY A 540 -4.48 -27.78 -7.04
CA GLY A 540 -5.77 -27.22 -6.61
C GLY A 540 -5.60 -26.17 -5.52
N GLU A 541 -6.57 -25.27 -5.38
CA GLU A 541 -6.52 -24.26 -4.34
C GLU A 541 -6.61 -24.85 -2.92
N PHE A 542 -5.96 -24.18 -1.96
CA PHE A 542 -5.87 -24.64 -0.57
C PHE A 542 -7.01 -24.14 0.34
N TRP A 543 -7.78 -23.15 -0.12
CA TRP A 543 -8.89 -22.58 0.64
C TRP A 543 -10.19 -23.39 0.45
N PRO A 544 -11.21 -23.20 1.32
CA PRO A 544 -12.48 -23.90 1.24
C PRO A 544 -13.19 -23.70 -0.10
N ALA A 545 -13.95 -24.71 -0.54
CA ALA A 545 -14.82 -24.59 -1.70
C ALA A 545 -16.01 -23.69 -1.34
N ALA A 546 -16.42 -22.81 -2.25
CA ALA A 546 -17.45 -21.81 -1.96
C ALA A 546 -18.67 -21.97 -2.88
N PHE A 547 -19.77 -22.41 -2.29
CA PHE A 547 -21.04 -22.62 -2.97
C PHE A 547 -21.90 -21.37 -2.89
N ARG A 548 -22.72 -21.14 -3.91
CA ARG A 548 -23.83 -20.18 -3.81
C ARG A 548 -24.99 -20.85 -3.05
N GLU A 549 -25.88 -20.06 -2.47
CA GLU A 549 -27.04 -20.58 -1.73
C GLU A 549 -27.91 -21.52 -2.58
N ASP A 550 -28.11 -21.21 -3.88
CA ASP A 550 -28.87 -22.04 -4.81
C ASP A 550 -28.23 -23.42 -5.09
N ALA A 551 -26.95 -23.61 -4.77
CA ALA A 551 -26.32 -24.92 -4.92
C ALA A 551 -26.84 -25.94 -3.88
N LEU A 552 -27.41 -25.48 -2.76
CA LEU A 552 -27.98 -26.36 -1.72
C LEU A 552 -29.23 -27.10 -2.20
N GLU A 553 -29.90 -26.63 -3.26
CA GLU A 553 -31.00 -27.36 -3.91
C GLU A 553 -30.53 -28.70 -4.49
N PHE A 554 -29.28 -28.76 -4.97
CA PHE A 554 -28.67 -29.95 -5.58
C PHE A 554 -27.80 -30.73 -4.58
N LEU A 555 -27.40 -30.09 -3.49
CA LEU A 555 -26.49 -30.61 -2.48
C LEU A 555 -27.04 -30.37 -1.07
N PRO A 556 -28.22 -30.90 -0.73
CA PRO A 556 -28.85 -30.68 0.59
C PRO A 556 -27.98 -31.19 1.74
N GLU A 557 -27.11 -32.18 1.49
CA GLU A 557 -26.15 -32.70 2.47
C GLU A 557 -25.17 -31.64 2.99
N LEU A 558 -24.96 -30.55 2.24
CA LEU A 558 -24.02 -29.50 2.62
C LEU A 558 -24.59 -28.50 3.63
N ALA A 559 -25.92 -28.41 3.78
CA ALA A 559 -26.56 -27.38 4.61
C ALA A 559 -26.09 -27.39 6.08
N GLY A 560 -25.71 -28.57 6.62
CA GLY A 560 -25.18 -28.71 7.98
C GLY A 560 -23.66 -28.65 8.11
N GLN A 561 -22.93 -28.58 7.00
CA GLN A 561 -21.46 -28.68 6.96
C GLN A 561 -20.79 -27.36 6.49
N THR A 562 -21.59 -26.40 6.07
CA THR A 562 -21.12 -25.13 5.51
C THR A 562 -20.91 -24.06 6.56
N ARG A 563 -19.90 -23.21 6.35
CA ARG A 563 -19.72 -21.94 7.07
C ARG A 563 -20.06 -20.76 6.13
N PRO A 564 -20.86 -19.77 6.55
CA PRO A 564 -21.19 -18.64 5.70
C PRO A 564 -19.99 -17.68 5.56
N LEU A 565 -19.78 -17.16 4.37
CA LEU A 565 -18.82 -16.10 4.04
C LEU A 565 -19.57 -14.92 3.41
N ALA A 566 -19.68 -13.82 4.14
CA ALA A 566 -20.23 -12.58 3.64
C ALA A 566 -19.15 -11.76 2.91
N TYR A 567 -19.26 -11.64 1.59
CA TYR A 567 -18.36 -10.86 0.75
C TYR A 567 -19.16 -9.86 -0.07
N CYS A 568 -18.94 -8.57 0.18
CA CYS A 568 -19.74 -7.49 -0.38
C CYS A 568 -21.25 -7.69 -0.13
N ASP A 569 -22.04 -7.80 -1.19
CA ASP A 569 -23.49 -7.97 -1.21
C ASP A 569 -23.93 -9.44 -1.27
N ARG A 570 -23.02 -10.40 -1.09
CA ARG A 570 -23.29 -11.83 -1.30
C ARG A 570 -22.78 -12.72 -0.17
N THR A 571 -23.56 -13.75 0.11
CA THR A 571 -23.18 -14.84 1.01
C THR A 571 -22.78 -16.06 0.20
N PHE A 572 -21.68 -16.70 0.58
CA PHE A 572 -21.24 -17.99 0.05
C PHE A 572 -21.24 -19.03 1.17
N MET A 573 -21.67 -20.24 0.85
CA MET A 573 -21.66 -21.38 1.77
C MET A 573 -20.35 -22.14 1.55
N CYS A 574 -19.40 -22.00 2.47
CA CYS A 574 -18.06 -22.54 2.31
C CYS A 574 -17.92 -23.90 3.01
N VAL A 575 -17.31 -24.87 2.33
CA VAL A 575 -17.08 -26.23 2.83
C VAL A 575 -15.59 -26.49 2.82
N GLY A 576 -15.04 -26.88 3.97
CA GLY A 576 -13.64 -27.30 4.06
C GLY A 576 -13.40 -28.53 3.19
N LYS A 577 -12.25 -28.57 2.50
CA LYS A 577 -11.85 -29.75 1.72
C LYS A 577 -11.34 -30.83 2.69
N ASP A 578 -11.81 -32.06 2.55
CA ASP A 578 -11.48 -33.17 3.45
C ASP A 578 -9.99 -33.54 3.36
N ARG A 579 -9.23 -33.23 4.42
CA ARG A 579 -7.76 -33.35 4.46
C ARG A 579 -7.28 -34.76 4.79
N SER A 580 -8.20 -35.67 5.13
CA SER A 580 -7.90 -37.04 5.58
C SER A 580 -7.34 -37.93 4.46
N HIS A 581 -7.59 -37.57 3.20
CA HIS A 581 -6.96 -38.19 2.04
C HIS A 581 -5.78 -37.35 1.58
N SER A 582 -4.56 -37.87 1.78
CA SER A 582 -3.26 -37.31 1.35
C SER A 582 -3.12 -37.01 -0.17
N ALA A 583 -4.21 -37.13 -0.93
CA ALA A 583 -4.29 -36.93 -2.37
C ALA A 583 -4.61 -35.49 -2.80
N ILE A 584 -5.26 -34.65 -1.95
CA ILE A 584 -5.69 -33.29 -2.36
C ILE A 584 -4.51 -32.35 -2.62
N PHE A 585 -3.38 -32.57 -1.95
CA PHE A 585 -2.18 -31.74 -2.10
C PHE A 585 -1.22 -32.23 -3.18
N ARG A 586 -1.53 -33.34 -3.86
CA ARG A 586 -0.74 -33.83 -5.00
C ARG A 586 -1.16 -33.09 -6.26
N ASN A 587 -0.19 -32.66 -7.06
CA ASN A 587 -0.50 -32.20 -8.40
C ASN A 587 -1.10 -33.34 -9.25
N VAL A 588 -1.97 -32.97 -10.20
CA VAL A 588 -2.53 -33.87 -11.20
C VAL A 588 -2.03 -33.47 -12.59
N THR A 589 -2.00 -34.41 -13.52
CA THR A 589 -1.68 -34.13 -14.93
C THR A 589 -2.97 -33.81 -15.69
N PRO A 590 -3.17 -32.58 -16.17
CA PRO A 590 -4.34 -32.25 -16.97
C PRO A 590 -4.36 -33.06 -18.28
N VAL A 591 -5.50 -33.67 -18.60
CA VAL A 591 -5.68 -34.46 -19.83
C VAL A 591 -6.68 -33.83 -20.81
N SER A 592 -7.56 -32.95 -20.34
CA SER A 592 -8.54 -32.25 -21.19
C SER A 592 -9.08 -30.99 -20.52
N CYS A 593 -9.54 -30.05 -21.35
CA CYS A 593 -10.22 -28.82 -20.97
C CYS A 593 -11.71 -28.89 -21.32
N ILE A 594 -12.60 -28.67 -20.35
CA ILE A 594 -14.06 -28.75 -20.55
C ILE A 594 -14.68 -27.39 -20.21
N PHE A 595 -15.39 -26.80 -21.16
CA PHE A 595 -16.10 -25.54 -21.02
C PHE A 595 -17.58 -25.81 -20.76
N LEU A 596 -18.03 -25.57 -19.52
CA LEU A 596 -19.40 -25.80 -19.08
C LEU A 596 -20.34 -24.68 -19.54
N GLN A 597 -21.46 -25.07 -20.14
CA GLN A 597 -22.55 -24.18 -20.54
C GLN A 597 -23.88 -24.75 -20.02
N ARG A 598 -24.43 -24.10 -18.98
CA ARG A 598 -25.70 -24.50 -18.36
C ARG A 598 -26.86 -23.75 -19.01
N GLY A 599 -27.90 -24.48 -19.44
CA GLY A 599 -29.09 -23.91 -20.08
C GLY A 599 -30.35 -24.71 -19.75
N ALA A 600 -31.51 -24.05 -19.63
CA ALA A 600 -32.78 -24.74 -19.41
C ALA A 600 -33.26 -25.41 -20.73
N GLY A 601 -33.76 -26.65 -20.65
CA GLY A 601 -34.34 -27.36 -21.80
C GLY A 601 -33.32 -27.91 -22.82
N THR A 602 -32.02 -27.79 -22.55
CA THR A 602 -30.96 -28.38 -23.38
C THR A 602 -30.65 -29.81 -22.94
N SER A 603 -30.67 -30.76 -23.88
CA SER A 603 -30.12 -32.10 -23.65
C SER A 603 -28.60 -32.03 -23.53
N PRO A 604 -27.99 -32.83 -22.63
CA PRO A 604 -26.56 -32.79 -22.42
C PRO A 604 -25.80 -33.27 -23.66
N LYS A 605 -24.87 -32.45 -24.14
CA LYS A 605 -24.06 -32.69 -25.34
C LYS A 605 -22.63 -32.25 -25.12
N LEU A 606 -21.71 -33.14 -25.49
CA LEU A 606 -20.28 -32.86 -25.50
C LEU A 606 -19.84 -32.57 -26.93
N ILE A 607 -19.32 -31.37 -27.16
CA ILE A 607 -18.97 -30.87 -28.49
C ILE A 607 -17.47 -30.59 -28.51
N PRO A 608 -16.66 -31.26 -29.36
CA PRO A 608 -15.25 -30.94 -29.52
C PRO A 608 -15.05 -29.49 -29.97
N ILE A 609 -14.08 -28.80 -29.37
CA ILE A 609 -13.71 -27.43 -29.70
C ILE A 609 -12.38 -27.44 -30.44
N ARG A 610 -12.25 -26.60 -31.47
CA ARG A 610 -10.98 -26.44 -32.20
C ARG A 610 -9.94 -25.78 -31.29
N GLN A 611 -8.67 -26.17 -31.47
CA GLN A 611 -7.55 -25.66 -30.68
C GLN A 611 -7.51 -24.12 -30.59
N GLU A 612 -7.69 -23.41 -31.71
CA GLU A 612 -7.70 -21.94 -31.75
C GLU A 612 -8.79 -21.33 -30.85
N GLU A 613 -10.01 -21.88 -30.90
CA GLU A 613 -11.13 -21.45 -30.06
C GLU A 613 -10.86 -21.77 -28.58
N ALA A 614 -10.29 -22.94 -28.28
CA ALA A 614 -9.90 -23.31 -26.93
C ALA A 614 -8.86 -22.35 -26.35
N CYS A 615 -7.82 -22.02 -27.10
CA CYS A 615 -6.81 -21.02 -26.72
C CYS A 615 -7.44 -19.64 -26.43
N GLY A 616 -8.39 -19.21 -27.26
CA GLY A 616 -9.13 -17.97 -27.04
C GLY A 616 -9.91 -17.96 -25.73
N ARG A 617 -10.60 -19.06 -25.40
CA ARG A 617 -11.34 -19.20 -24.13
C ARG A 617 -10.43 -19.36 -22.90
N LEU A 618 -9.26 -19.99 -23.06
CA LEU A 618 -8.26 -20.09 -21.99
C LEU A 618 -7.70 -18.72 -21.63
N ALA A 619 -7.46 -17.86 -22.61
CA ALA A 619 -6.99 -16.48 -22.38
C ALA A 619 -7.95 -15.66 -21.52
N THR A 620 -9.26 -15.93 -21.61
CA THR A 620 -10.29 -15.30 -20.77
C THR A 620 -10.49 -15.99 -19.41
N SER A 621 -9.67 -16.97 -19.06
CA SER A 621 -9.79 -17.72 -17.80
C SER A 621 -8.68 -17.40 -16.80
N VAL A 622 -7.77 -16.48 -17.13
CA VAL A 622 -6.71 -16.04 -16.20
C VAL A 622 -7.24 -14.93 -15.29
N PRO A 623 -7.04 -15.00 -13.96
CA PRO A 623 -7.51 -13.98 -13.03
C PRO A 623 -6.80 -12.64 -13.20
N PHE A 624 -5.55 -12.63 -13.66
CA PHE A 624 -4.77 -11.41 -13.91
C PHE A 624 -3.99 -11.46 -15.21
N LEU A 625 -3.88 -10.31 -15.86
CA LEU A 625 -2.91 -10.09 -16.92
C LEU A 625 -1.54 -9.85 -16.26
N GLU A 626 -0.54 -10.66 -16.59
CA GLU A 626 0.80 -10.59 -15.99
C GLU A 626 1.76 -9.98 -17.02
N ASN A 627 2.52 -8.95 -16.65
CA ASN A 627 3.30 -8.22 -17.66
C ASN A 627 4.83 -8.47 -17.67
N MET A 628 5.53 -8.89 -16.60
CA MET A 628 6.97 -8.49 -16.54
C MET A 628 8.07 -9.48 -16.12
N SER A 629 7.84 -10.76 -15.86
CA SER A 629 9.01 -11.69 -15.68
C SER A 629 8.73 -13.17 -15.89
N VAL A 630 7.46 -13.56 -16.01
CA VAL A 630 7.01 -14.96 -16.09
C VAL A 630 6.43 -15.28 -17.48
N ALA A 631 6.64 -14.38 -18.45
CA ALA A 631 6.07 -14.50 -19.79
C ALA A 631 6.39 -15.85 -20.44
N ALA A 632 7.63 -16.35 -20.28
CA ALA A 632 8.06 -17.63 -20.84
C ALA A 632 7.39 -18.84 -20.17
N GLU A 633 7.27 -18.84 -18.83
CA GLU A 633 6.59 -19.93 -18.11
C GLU A 633 5.09 -19.92 -18.38
N ARG A 634 4.48 -18.74 -18.39
CA ARG A 634 3.09 -18.53 -18.79
C ARG A 634 2.85 -19.05 -20.20
N GLU A 635 3.64 -18.60 -21.17
CA GLU A 635 3.54 -19.05 -22.56
C GLU A 635 3.70 -20.57 -22.67
N SER A 636 4.64 -21.16 -21.93
CA SER A 636 4.85 -22.61 -21.89
C SER A 636 3.64 -23.38 -21.35
N VAL A 637 3.00 -22.88 -20.29
CA VAL A 637 1.75 -23.45 -19.73
C VAL A 637 0.61 -23.30 -20.73
N PHE A 638 0.42 -22.12 -21.31
CA PHE A 638 -0.61 -21.85 -22.31
C PHE A 638 -0.47 -22.74 -23.54
N ASN A 639 0.75 -22.91 -24.07
CA ASN A 639 1.04 -23.79 -25.19
C ASN A 639 0.75 -25.25 -24.86
N SER A 640 1.02 -25.68 -23.62
CA SER A 640 0.74 -27.05 -23.18
C SER A 640 -0.77 -27.29 -23.02
N LEU A 641 -1.50 -26.35 -22.43
CA LEU A 641 -2.97 -26.41 -22.33
C LEU A 641 -3.65 -26.38 -23.69
N GLY A 642 -3.16 -25.54 -24.60
CA GLY A 642 -3.70 -25.42 -25.96
C GLY A 642 -3.58 -26.70 -26.77
N ARG A 643 -2.67 -27.62 -26.42
CA ARG A 643 -2.54 -28.93 -27.08
C ARG A 643 -3.50 -29.99 -26.52
N LEU A 644 -4.13 -29.73 -25.37
CA LEU A 644 -5.06 -30.70 -24.78
C LEU A 644 -6.37 -30.74 -25.56
N PRO A 645 -7.00 -31.92 -25.68
CA PRO A 645 -8.37 -32.04 -26.16
C PRO A 645 -9.31 -31.11 -25.39
N ALA A 646 -10.08 -30.30 -26.10
CA ALA A 646 -10.99 -29.32 -25.53
C ALA A 646 -12.44 -29.57 -25.97
N TYR A 647 -13.39 -29.43 -25.05
CA TYR A 647 -14.79 -29.71 -25.29
C TYR A 647 -15.71 -28.65 -24.69
N SER A 648 -16.82 -28.36 -25.36
CA SER A 648 -17.95 -27.62 -24.82
C SER A 648 -18.96 -28.63 -24.30
N LEU A 649 -19.26 -28.60 -23.00
CA LEU A 649 -20.31 -29.42 -22.41
C LEU A 649 -21.53 -28.54 -22.16
N VAL A 650 -22.51 -28.66 -23.04
CA VAL A 650 -23.82 -28.02 -22.89
C VAL A 650 -24.71 -29.00 -22.13
N TYR A 651 -25.41 -28.55 -21.10
CA TYR A 651 -26.29 -29.42 -20.30
C TYR A 651 -27.48 -28.64 -19.72
N GLY A 652 -28.43 -29.39 -19.16
CA GLY A 652 -29.70 -28.88 -18.63
C GLY A 652 -29.55 -28.00 -17.38
N SER A 653 -30.64 -27.92 -16.60
CA SER A 653 -30.62 -27.23 -15.32
C SER A 653 -29.89 -28.01 -14.23
N ASP A 654 -29.76 -29.33 -14.30
CA ASP A 654 -29.14 -30.14 -13.24
C ASP A 654 -27.61 -30.31 -13.46
N PRO A 655 -26.75 -29.81 -12.55
CA PRO A 655 -25.30 -30.03 -12.62
C PRO A 655 -24.86 -31.50 -12.50
N SER A 656 -25.73 -32.41 -12.04
CA SER A 656 -25.45 -33.84 -11.99
C SER A 656 -25.24 -34.45 -13.38
N GLU A 657 -25.94 -33.92 -14.41
CA GLU A 657 -25.76 -34.31 -15.80
C GLU A 657 -24.31 -34.11 -16.22
N ALA A 658 -23.72 -32.96 -15.89
CA ALA A 658 -22.33 -32.68 -16.22
C ALA A 658 -21.38 -33.68 -15.55
N ALA A 659 -21.59 -33.99 -14.27
CA ALA A 659 -20.75 -34.92 -13.51
C ALA A 659 -20.64 -36.32 -14.14
N VAL A 660 -21.74 -36.83 -14.74
CA VAL A 660 -21.74 -38.12 -15.47
C VAL A 660 -20.79 -38.09 -16.67
N PHE A 661 -20.79 -37.01 -17.46
CA PHE A 661 -19.89 -36.86 -18.60
C PHE A 661 -18.43 -36.74 -18.17
N LEU A 662 -18.15 -36.03 -17.06
CA LEU A 662 -16.79 -35.89 -16.54
C LEU A 662 -16.15 -37.25 -16.21
N ARG A 663 -16.92 -38.17 -15.63
CA ARG A 663 -16.45 -39.53 -15.36
C ARG A 663 -16.09 -40.29 -16.65
N SER A 664 -16.96 -40.23 -17.66
CA SER A 664 -16.72 -40.88 -18.96
C SER A 664 -15.47 -40.32 -19.66
N MET A 665 -15.23 -39.02 -19.53
CA MET A 665 -14.08 -38.35 -20.14
C MET A 665 -12.74 -38.80 -19.55
N LEU A 666 -12.63 -38.94 -18.22
CA LEU A 666 -11.39 -39.45 -17.62
C LEU A 666 -11.12 -40.92 -17.93
N ASN A 667 -12.15 -41.72 -18.23
CA ASN A 667 -11.95 -43.10 -18.68
C ASN A 667 -11.41 -43.18 -20.10
N THR A 668 -11.70 -42.20 -20.95
CA THR A 668 -11.36 -42.21 -22.39
C THR A 668 -10.08 -41.45 -22.73
N HIS A 669 -9.69 -40.48 -21.91
CA HIS A 669 -8.53 -39.62 -22.16
C HIS A 669 -7.34 -40.01 -21.29
N HIS A 670 -6.19 -40.16 -21.96
CA HIS A 670 -4.91 -40.45 -21.34
C HIS A 670 -3.97 -39.24 -21.48
N PRO A 671 -2.94 -39.11 -20.61
CA PRO A 671 -1.94 -38.07 -20.76
C PRO A 671 -1.35 -38.08 -22.16
N VAL A 672 -1.18 -36.90 -22.76
CA VAL A 672 -0.53 -36.77 -24.07
C VAL A 672 0.96 -37.05 -23.86
N GLU A 673 1.42 -38.25 -24.22
CA GLU A 673 2.83 -38.52 -24.44
C GLU A 673 3.21 -37.89 -25.78
N ASP A 674 3.97 -36.79 -25.77
CA ASP A 674 4.58 -36.28 -26.99
C ASP A 674 5.54 -37.36 -27.53
N LEU A 675 5.11 -38.13 -28.52
CA LEU A 675 6.01 -38.94 -29.35
C LEU A 675 6.74 -37.99 -30.31
N SER A 676 8.07 -37.96 -30.18
CA SER A 676 9.09 -37.16 -30.91
C SER A 676 9.09 -35.65 -30.67
#